data_AF-A0A1G0X9T4-F1
#
_entry.id   AF-A0A1G0X9T4-F1
#
_cell.length_a   1.000
_cell.length_b   1.000
_cell.length_c   1.000
_cell.angle_alpha   90.00
_cell.angle_beta   90.00
_cell.angle_gamma   90.00
#
_symmetry.space_group_name_H-M   'P 1'
#
loop_
_entity.id
_entity.type
_entity.pdbx_description
1 polymer ?
#
loop_
_entity_poly.entity_id
_entity_poly.type
_entity_poly.pdbx_seq_one_letter_code
_entity_poly.pdbx_strand_id
1 'polypeptide(L)'
;MFIFKKVIVFFLFIIFFLTNALYGQYVPSKERGDAKYRRKAQMEGNQIRTTVFNYGMTGREGAVPITEQTPYEWPKNTGQVYLAVAGIVVGAEVIDDLGQTQRIISRMHYLESPEGKPWTFEPVPGYYNENNPEGFATSNDPTTWPKSWPDKLTDSEDPGWPGKWNGYFGKNVFNADQELFFHAADNNYDRYAYYFPDTTVLTRKGLGLILDVRVLAWSQILVQDALFLLFKIKNDGTEPLDKVGVSIAWADFVGEDGNDDISEFDLTNDIAWSRDEDNRSPSPAFGADPVGIIAGSFLETPGNALDRIDNDGDGEIGGPIVTEAMIISESDTSNLQDPRRYDGIDNNGNGLIDENKTHIAFQNQKGVSYADRIDQNLNAEDGSPVVTQEMVNQSASDKWKRWPAFPETDAIQDSAVHLIMVESDDIGRAFADNIDNNDNGEEGSPIITQEIINQAANDAPYFRYQVPNALDKYGKPVILYNVTQAALDKKYADGKDNDNDGAIDEFIDEGIDEMIDEARNDGIDNDGDWNPLTDDVGLDGLADTGDPGEGDGKPTSGARFGLPGEPNIDVTDVSETDQIGITGSFYKPSSEWIGTYTDNYIWYNFMVPGNFFDPAKTVAGEYNLYINSGLFPLQPGQTEPFSLAVILANGPIQDPNGQFRKQQILNKKIRTQETYNNDYQFANAPITPTLTAVPGDNKVTLYWDDAAESSFDKYINNIGGNGNDFEGYRIYRASDAAFQDASVITDAKGSPAFKLPIAQFDIENNGIFGYDSIGYQGVSFYLGDDTTGLQHSWVDPTAKNGFTYYYAITSYDFGYTLGGIGPSECDITISLNPDGTVKSLGKNVAVVKPEAPSGGYVPPTLGKVELIKGFTTSKISYEIIDPNEIKEGHVYYITFEDTLKKGATGKPDTLTTKNYTLIDSTSNTILIDKNTEIGGVEPPLLDGFRLNLINESRVKLNEDLSGWSNPTVTPLVFQKYTSRFVQGQERPNDYVIIFGEAGFGTSAQFEHDRKLYPSVPVNFKVYNKNNEEFINFGFLEFDTTKSSAGIFSSNGGASQDRIIFLETKSDIDTSLIPTWWFYLDKADTSIAPHVIPQSGDTAKLFLLKPFLSPDVFRFVAKKGYIDNAQAKIDLDNIKVVPNPYLANALWEPKNPYSSGRGPRSIHFTHLPNKCTIRIFTVNGELVKEIEHESNLSDGAAEWNLLTKDNLSASYGVYIYHVDAPGIGTKAGKFAIIK
;
A
#
# COMPACT_ATOMS: atom_id res chain seq x y z
N MET A 1 39.43 -59.85 -41.23
CA MET A 1 39.57 -58.40 -41.52
C MET A 1 38.24 -57.71 -41.86
N PHE A 2 37.12 -58.43 -42.06
CA PHE A 2 35.80 -57.85 -42.39
C PHE A 2 34.84 -57.66 -41.19
N ILE A 3 35.23 -58.06 -39.97
CA ILE A 3 34.38 -57.97 -38.76
C ILE A 3 34.74 -56.76 -37.89
N PHE A 4 35.97 -56.22 -37.99
CA PHE A 4 36.40 -55.05 -37.22
C PHE A 4 35.85 -53.71 -37.75
N LYS A 5 35.47 -53.62 -39.04
CA LYS A 5 34.89 -52.40 -39.63
C LYS A 5 33.39 -52.23 -39.35
N LYS A 6 32.64 -53.31 -39.07
CA LYS A 6 31.20 -53.19 -38.72
C LYS A 6 30.98 -52.80 -37.26
N VAL A 7 31.87 -53.18 -36.34
CA VAL A 7 31.77 -52.78 -34.93
C VAL A 7 32.17 -51.30 -34.76
N ILE A 8 33.16 -50.79 -35.51
CA ILE A 8 33.55 -49.38 -35.46
C ILE A 8 32.50 -48.47 -36.12
N VAL A 9 31.87 -48.90 -37.23
CA VAL A 9 30.78 -48.12 -37.85
C VAL A 9 29.50 -48.15 -37.00
N PHE A 10 29.21 -49.25 -36.28
CA PHE A 10 28.08 -49.32 -35.35
C PHE A 10 28.34 -48.55 -34.05
N PHE A 11 29.58 -48.52 -33.54
CA PHE A 11 29.98 -47.65 -32.42
C PHE A 11 30.02 -46.17 -32.81
N LEU A 12 30.45 -45.82 -34.03
CA LEU A 12 30.37 -44.45 -34.54
C LEU A 12 28.92 -44.01 -34.78
N PHE A 13 28.02 -44.90 -35.21
CA PHE A 13 26.58 -44.61 -35.32
C PHE A 13 25.90 -44.40 -33.96
N ILE A 14 26.35 -45.11 -32.92
CA ILE A 14 25.86 -44.93 -31.54
C ILE A 14 26.47 -43.69 -30.89
N ILE A 15 27.72 -43.34 -31.19
CA ILE A 15 28.34 -42.08 -30.72
C ILE A 15 27.71 -40.86 -31.43
N PHE A 16 27.36 -40.95 -32.72
CA PHE A 16 26.66 -39.88 -33.44
C PHE A 16 25.22 -39.64 -32.92
N PHE A 17 24.57 -40.67 -32.35
CA PHE A 17 23.29 -40.53 -31.64
C PHE A 17 23.44 -40.14 -30.16
N LEU A 18 24.64 -40.29 -29.57
CA LEU A 18 24.94 -39.89 -28.19
C LEU A 18 25.57 -38.48 -28.10
N THR A 19 25.97 -37.87 -29.22
CA THR A 19 26.49 -36.49 -29.26
C THR A 19 25.45 -35.43 -29.61
N ASN A 20 24.19 -35.81 -29.89
CA ASN A 20 23.06 -34.87 -29.91
C ASN A 20 22.38 -34.74 -28.54
N ALA A 21 22.95 -35.35 -27.50
CA ALA A 21 22.54 -35.16 -26.12
C ALA A 21 23.48 -34.14 -25.48
N LEU A 22 23.18 -32.84 -25.64
CA LEU A 22 23.62 -31.73 -24.78
C LEU A 22 23.03 -30.40 -25.30
N TYR A 23 21.71 -30.37 -25.54
CA TYR A 23 20.89 -29.20 -25.24
C TYR A 23 19.88 -29.69 -24.21
N GLY A 24 19.79 -29.02 -23.07
CA GLY A 24 18.94 -29.46 -21.97
C GLY A 24 17.48 -29.43 -22.42
N GLN A 25 16.87 -30.59 -22.67
CA GLN A 25 15.43 -30.67 -22.90
C GLN A 25 14.73 -30.15 -21.64
N TYR A 26 13.89 -29.11 -21.78
CA TYR A 26 13.07 -28.58 -20.69
C TYR A 26 12.32 -29.74 -20.00
N VAL A 27 12.29 -29.71 -18.66
CA VAL A 27 11.64 -30.75 -17.86
C VAL A 27 10.33 -30.18 -17.31
N PRO A 28 9.18 -30.60 -17.84
CA PRO A 28 7.86 -30.25 -17.29
C PRO A 28 7.75 -30.45 -15.79
N SER A 29 7.05 -29.51 -15.15
CA SER A 29 6.70 -29.57 -13.74
C SER A 29 5.78 -30.76 -13.44
N LYS A 30 5.61 -31.04 -12.14
CA LYS A 30 4.61 -32.01 -11.64
C LYS A 30 3.26 -31.36 -11.33
N GLU A 31 3.10 -30.07 -11.58
CA GLU A 31 1.91 -29.29 -11.19
C GLU A 31 0.72 -29.62 -12.09
N ARG A 32 -0.43 -29.92 -11.48
CA ARG A 32 -1.65 -30.30 -12.21
C ARG A 32 -2.86 -29.66 -11.55
N GLY A 33 -3.70 -29.04 -12.36
CA GLY A 33 -4.97 -28.45 -11.97
C GLY A 33 -6.05 -29.50 -11.72
N ASP A 34 -6.86 -29.25 -10.68
CA ASP A 34 -8.00 -30.10 -10.31
C ASP A 34 -9.19 -29.25 -9.81
N ALA A 35 -10.36 -29.46 -10.42
CA ALA A 35 -11.58 -28.70 -10.13
C ALA A 35 -12.06 -28.78 -8.68
N LYS A 36 -11.64 -29.78 -7.89
CA LYS A 36 -11.98 -29.84 -6.46
C LYS A 36 -11.34 -28.70 -5.65
N TYR A 37 -10.33 -28.05 -6.21
CA TYR A 37 -9.60 -26.94 -5.59
C TYR A 37 -10.08 -25.57 -6.06
N ARG A 38 -11.17 -25.50 -6.84
CA ARG A 38 -11.83 -24.24 -7.19
C ARG A 38 -12.23 -23.47 -5.94
N ARG A 39 -11.87 -22.20 -5.89
CA ARG A 39 -12.12 -21.23 -4.82
C ARG A 39 -12.41 -19.87 -5.44
N LYS A 40 -12.98 -18.98 -4.64
CA LYS A 40 -13.23 -17.59 -5.00
C LYS A 40 -12.78 -16.66 -3.88
N ALA A 41 -12.14 -15.55 -4.22
CA ALA A 41 -11.76 -14.49 -3.30
C ALA A 41 -12.45 -13.19 -3.71
N GLN A 42 -12.55 -12.24 -2.79
CA GLN A 42 -13.09 -10.92 -3.09
C GLN A 42 -11.94 -9.93 -3.26
N MET A 43 -11.98 -9.18 -4.36
CA MET A 43 -11.15 -8.00 -4.58
C MET A 43 -11.94 -6.77 -4.18
N GLU A 44 -11.43 -6.01 -3.21
CA GLU A 44 -12.07 -4.87 -2.54
C GLU A 44 -11.05 -3.77 -2.16
N GLY A 45 -9.82 -3.82 -2.71
CA GLY A 45 -8.71 -2.92 -2.34
C GLY A 45 -8.89 -1.46 -2.75
N ASN A 46 -9.85 -1.14 -3.62
CA ASN A 46 -10.12 0.23 -4.08
C ASN A 46 -11.64 0.49 -4.29
N GLN A 47 -12.04 1.38 -5.22
CA GLN A 47 -13.46 1.63 -5.50
C GLN A 47 -14.14 0.50 -6.29
N ILE A 48 -13.39 -0.43 -6.87
CA ILE A 48 -13.92 -1.57 -7.62
C ILE A 48 -14.03 -2.76 -6.69
N ARG A 49 -15.20 -3.40 -6.70
CA ARG A 49 -15.42 -4.68 -6.04
C ARG A 49 -15.80 -5.74 -7.05
N THR A 50 -15.11 -6.88 -7.02
CA THR A 50 -15.43 -8.03 -7.88
C THR A 50 -14.96 -9.34 -7.26
N THR A 51 -15.65 -10.44 -7.56
CA THR A 51 -15.21 -11.78 -7.18
C THR A 51 -14.19 -12.29 -8.18
N VAL A 52 -13.08 -12.82 -7.68
CA VAL A 52 -12.03 -13.48 -8.47
C VAL A 52 -12.13 -14.98 -8.25
N PHE A 53 -12.01 -15.76 -9.31
CA PHE A 53 -12.03 -17.21 -9.31
C PHE A 53 -10.65 -17.73 -9.71
N ASN A 54 -10.10 -18.69 -8.96
CA ASN A 54 -8.75 -19.21 -9.16
C ASN A 54 -8.59 -20.14 -10.39
N TYR A 55 -9.44 -19.96 -11.39
CA TYR A 55 -9.46 -20.67 -12.67
C TYR A 55 -9.59 -19.69 -13.84
N GLY A 56 -9.07 -18.46 -13.69
CA GLY A 56 -8.90 -17.49 -14.78
C GLY A 56 -10.12 -16.63 -15.10
N MET A 57 -11.04 -16.45 -14.14
CA MET A 57 -12.28 -15.69 -14.32
C MET A 57 -12.48 -14.68 -13.18
N THR A 58 -13.10 -13.54 -13.48
CA THR A 58 -13.58 -12.55 -12.50
C THR A 58 -15.05 -12.21 -12.77
N GLY A 59 -15.76 -11.71 -11.76
CA GLY A 59 -17.18 -11.35 -11.82
C GLY A 59 -18.10 -12.42 -11.22
N ARG A 60 -19.06 -12.97 -11.97
CA ARG A 60 -20.05 -13.93 -11.43
C ARG A 60 -20.32 -15.14 -12.34
N GLU A 61 -20.79 -16.22 -11.75
CA GLU A 61 -21.22 -17.41 -12.47
C GLU A 61 -22.71 -17.36 -12.79
N GLY A 62 -23.05 -17.06 -14.03
CA GLY A 62 -24.45 -16.96 -14.47
C GLY A 62 -25.25 -15.95 -13.63
N ALA A 63 -26.44 -16.36 -13.16
CA ALA A 63 -27.35 -15.52 -12.39
C ALA A 63 -27.21 -15.71 -10.86
N VAL A 64 -26.01 -16.03 -10.38
CA VAL A 64 -25.73 -16.04 -8.94
C VAL A 64 -25.95 -14.61 -8.40
N PRO A 65 -26.66 -14.45 -7.27
CA PRO A 65 -26.87 -13.12 -6.70
C PRO A 65 -25.54 -12.40 -6.43
N ILE A 66 -25.53 -11.07 -6.58
CA ILE A 66 -24.42 -10.19 -6.12
C ILE A 66 -24.01 -10.50 -4.68
N THR A 67 -24.94 -11.12 -3.95
CA THR A 67 -24.78 -11.52 -2.57
C THR A 67 -23.83 -12.69 -2.31
N GLU A 68 -23.49 -13.41 -3.35
CA GLU A 68 -22.64 -14.59 -3.24
C GLU A 68 -21.43 -14.48 -4.16
N GLN A 69 -21.60 -13.85 -5.32
CA GLN A 69 -20.53 -13.55 -6.28
C GLN A 69 -20.78 -12.14 -6.80
N THR A 70 -19.82 -11.26 -6.56
CA THR A 70 -19.93 -9.84 -6.91
C THR A 70 -19.43 -9.68 -8.34
N PRO A 71 -20.30 -9.35 -9.32
CA PRO A 71 -19.85 -8.81 -10.60
C PRO A 71 -19.11 -7.49 -10.37
N TYR A 72 -18.59 -6.84 -11.40
CA TYR A 72 -17.87 -5.57 -11.25
C TYR A 72 -18.81 -4.48 -10.73
N GLU A 73 -18.75 -4.26 -9.41
CA GLU A 73 -19.50 -3.27 -8.66
C GLU A 73 -18.62 -2.04 -8.46
N TRP A 74 -19.13 -0.86 -8.82
CA TRP A 74 -18.39 0.39 -8.71
C TRP A 74 -19.35 1.59 -8.58
N PRO A 75 -19.17 2.50 -7.61
CA PRO A 75 -18.25 2.39 -6.49
C PRO A 75 -18.58 1.20 -5.57
N LYS A 76 -17.60 0.72 -4.81
CA LYS A 76 -17.77 -0.43 -3.91
C LYS A 76 -18.92 -0.23 -2.94
N ASN A 77 -19.66 -1.29 -2.67
CA ASN A 77 -20.80 -1.33 -1.73
C ASN A 77 -22.03 -0.46 -2.13
N THR A 78 -22.17 -0.07 -3.40
CA THR A 78 -23.34 0.70 -3.90
C THR A 78 -24.42 -0.17 -4.55
N GLY A 79 -24.08 -1.39 -4.95
CA GLY A 79 -24.88 -2.29 -5.78
C GLY A 79 -24.87 -1.94 -7.27
N GLN A 80 -24.16 -0.89 -7.71
CA GLN A 80 -24.10 -0.47 -9.12
C GLN A 80 -23.12 -1.36 -9.88
N VAL A 81 -23.61 -2.11 -10.88
CA VAL A 81 -22.83 -3.12 -11.61
C VAL A 81 -22.62 -2.71 -13.07
N TYR A 82 -21.44 -3.06 -13.59
CA TYR A 82 -20.99 -2.67 -14.93
C TYR A 82 -20.57 -3.83 -15.84
N LEU A 83 -20.13 -4.94 -15.26
CA LEU A 83 -19.63 -6.09 -16.02
C LEU A 83 -19.92 -7.38 -15.26
N ALA A 84 -20.53 -8.35 -15.96
CA ALA A 84 -20.88 -9.62 -15.35
C ALA A 84 -19.67 -10.54 -15.19
N VAL A 85 -18.85 -10.68 -16.24
CA VAL A 85 -17.70 -11.60 -16.29
C VAL A 85 -16.57 -11.04 -17.15
N ALA A 86 -15.34 -11.12 -16.67
CA ALA A 86 -14.15 -11.14 -17.53
C ALA A 86 -13.40 -12.46 -17.33
N GLY A 87 -12.79 -13.00 -18.38
CA GLY A 87 -11.96 -14.19 -18.23
C GLY A 87 -11.06 -14.48 -19.41
N ILE A 88 -9.93 -15.10 -19.11
CA ILE A 88 -8.88 -15.40 -20.08
C ILE A 88 -9.18 -16.67 -20.88
N VAL A 89 -8.78 -16.64 -22.14
CA VAL A 89 -8.86 -17.74 -23.09
C VAL A 89 -7.52 -17.81 -23.80
N VAL A 90 -6.87 -18.97 -23.73
CA VAL A 90 -5.59 -19.22 -24.41
C VAL A 90 -5.78 -20.37 -25.37
N GLY A 91 -5.31 -20.26 -26.60
CA GLY A 91 -5.40 -21.33 -27.57
C GLY A 91 -4.11 -21.49 -28.35
N ALA A 92 -3.89 -22.68 -28.92
CA ALA A 92 -2.78 -22.93 -29.81
C ALA A 92 -3.13 -23.88 -30.96
N GLU A 93 -2.43 -23.71 -32.09
CA GLU A 93 -2.40 -24.65 -33.20
C GLU A 93 -1.24 -25.62 -33.02
N VAL A 94 -1.53 -26.92 -33.04
CA VAL A 94 -0.57 -27.97 -32.73
C VAL A 94 -0.67 -29.12 -33.73
N ILE A 95 0.40 -29.89 -33.90
CA ILE A 95 0.41 -31.11 -34.70
C ILE A 95 0.31 -32.32 -33.75
N ASP A 96 -0.68 -33.19 -33.95
CA ASP A 96 -0.82 -34.41 -33.17
C ASP A 96 0.11 -35.54 -33.66
N ASP A 97 0.19 -36.65 -32.91
CA ASP A 97 1.04 -37.81 -33.25
C ASP A 97 0.66 -38.48 -34.59
N LEU A 98 -0.48 -38.13 -35.19
CA LEU A 98 -0.90 -38.61 -36.52
C LEU A 98 -0.51 -37.63 -37.64
N GLY A 99 0.15 -36.52 -37.31
CA GLY A 99 0.51 -35.45 -38.24
C GLY A 99 -0.69 -34.57 -38.63
N GLN A 100 -1.77 -34.55 -37.84
CA GLN A 100 -2.92 -33.69 -38.10
C GLN A 100 -2.84 -32.40 -37.28
N THR A 101 -3.15 -31.28 -37.93
CA THR A 101 -3.28 -29.98 -37.26
C THR A 101 -4.54 -29.94 -36.41
N GLN A 102 -4.36 -29.77 -35.10
CA GLN A 102 -5.41 -29.56 -34.11
C GLN A 102 -5.36 -28.13 -33.59
N ARG A 103 -6.49 -27.62 -33.11
CA ARG A 103 -6.57 -26.33 -32.41
C ARG A 103 -7.19 -26.57 -31.06
N ILE A 104 -6.43 -26.30 -30.01
CA ILE A 104 -6.85 -26.55 -28.64
C ILE A 104 -7.08 -25.19 -27.99
N ILE A 105 -8.22 -25.04 -27.31
CA ILE A 105 -8.65 -23.77 -26.70
C ILE A 105 -8.90 -24.01 -25.22
N SER A 106 -8.02 -23.49 -24.38
CA SER A 106 -8.08 -23.53 -22.92
C SER A 106 -8.81 -22.29 -22.42
N ARG A 107 -9.88 -22.52 -21.65
CA ARG A 107 -10.87 -21.51 -21.25
C ARG A 107 -10.93 -21.39 -19.74
N MET A 108 -11.38 -20.26 -19.23
CA MET A 108 -11.58 -20.06 -17.79
C MET A 108 -12.69 -20.95 -17.20
N HIS A 109 -13.86 -21.07 -17.84
CA HIS A 109 -15.00 -21.81 -17.28
C HIS A 109 -16.04 -22.29 -18.33
N TYR A 110 -17.03 -23.09 -17.90
CA TYR A 110 -18.20 -23.57 -18.65
C TYR A 110 -18.01 -24.61 -19.77
N LEU A 111 -16.78 -25.07 -20.05
CA LEU A 111 -16.55 -26.14 -21.01
C LEU A 111 -16.31 -27.48 -20.31
N GLU A 112 -17.06 -28.50 -20.70
CA GLU A 112 -16.91 -29.86 -20.21
C GLU A 112 -16.80 -30.86 -21.37
N SER A 113 -16.10 -31.96 -21.13
CA SER A 113 -16.15 -33.18 -21.94
C SER A 113 -17.55 -33.80 -21.94
N PRO A 114 -17.87 -34.68 -22.91
CA PRO A 114 -19.08 -35.49 -22.88
C PRO A 114 -19.27 -36.30 -21.58
N GLU A 115 -18.18 -36.63 -20.89
CA GLU A 115 -18.16 -37.34 -19.61
C GLU A 115 -18.27 -36.43 -18.38
N GLY A 116 -18.39 -35.11 -18.56
CA GLY A 116 -18.53 -34.13 -17.47
C GLY A 116 -17.21 -33.74 -16.79
N LYS A 117 -16.06 -34.12 -17.35
CA LYS A 117 -14.76 -33.57 -16.93
C LYS A 117 -14.62 -32.13 -17.43
N PRO A 118 -14.08 -31.21 -16.64
CA PRO A 118 -13.82 -29.85 -17.10
C PRO A 118 -12.72 -29.81 -18.16
N TRP A 119 -12.95 -29.03 -19.21
CA TRP A 119 -12.00 -28.71 -20.28
C TRP A 119 -11.58 -27.24 -20.17
N THR A 120 -11.15 -26.86 -18.98
CA THR A 120 -10.85 -25.48 -18.57
C THR A 120 -9.56 -25.44 -17.76
N PHE A 121 -9.02 -24.24 -17.52
CA PHE A 121 -8.00 -24.06 -16.51
C PHE A 121 -8.52 -24.50 -15.16
N GLU A 122 -7.71 -25.24 -14.41
CA GLU A 122 -8.06 -25.69 -13.07
C GLU A 122 -6.99 -25.30 -12.06
N PRO A 123 -7.36 -25.00 -10.81
CA PRO A 123 -6.40 -24.54 -9.81
C PRO A 123 -5.42 -25.65 -9.43
N VAL A 124 -4.15 -25.27 -9.32
CA VAL A 124 -3.09 -26.15 -8.82
C VAL A 124 -3.10 -26.13 -7.29
N PRO A 125 -3.03 -27.29 -6.62
CA PRO A 125 -3.00 -27.35 -5.16
C PRO A 125 -1.71 -26.75 -4.58
N GLY A 126 -1.81 -26.22 -3.36
CA GLY A 126 -0.65 -25.73 -2.60
C GLY A 126 -0.47 -24.21 -2.59
N TYR A 127 -1.23 -23.47 -3.40
CA TYR A 127 -1.15 -21.99 -3.50
C TYR A 127 -2.17 -21.26 -2.61
N TYR A 128 -2.78 -21.94 -1.63
CA TYR A 128 -3.70 -21.36 -0.66
C TYR A 128 -3.76 -22.21 0.62
N ASN A 129 -4.30 -21.65 1.69
CA ASN A 129 -4.54 -22.39 2.93
C ASN A 129 -5.72 -23.36 2.78
N GLU A 130 -5.45 -24.66 2.67
CA GLU A 130 -6.50 -25.68 2.57
C GLU A 130 -7.45 -25.75 3.78
N ASN A 131 -7.05 -25.20 4.94
CA ASN A 131 -7.91 -25.14 6.13
C ASN A 131 -8.79 -23.90 6.18
N ASN A 132 -8.57 -22.94 5.27
CA ASN A 132 -9.38 -21.74 5.20
C ASN A 132 -10.66 -22.05 4.37
N PRO A 133 -11.86 -21.93 4.96
CA PRO A 133 -13.11 -22.08 4.21
C PRO A 133 -13.37 -20.88 3.28
N GLU A 134 -12.68 -19.75 3.47
CA GLU A 134 -12.83 -18.51 2.72
C GLU A 134 -11.70 -18.36 1.69
N GLY A 135 -12.03 -18.62 0.42
CA GLY A 135 -11.23 -18.23 -0.75
C GLY A 135 -9.83 -18.82 -0.91
N PHE A 136 -9.00 -18.07 -1.64
CA PHE A 136 -7.58 -18.36 -1.92
C PHE A 136 -6.73 -17.16 -1.45
N ALA A 137 -5.42 -17.21 -1.68
CA ALA A 137 -4.46 -16.28 -1.06
C ALA A 137 -4.69 -14.79 -1.43
N THR A 138 -4.71 -13.93 -0.41
CA THR A 138 -4.83 -12.46 -0.49
C THR A 138 -3.82 -11.79 0.44
N SER A 139 -3.21 -10.68 0.02
CA SER A 139 -2.12 -10.00 0.75
C SER A 139 -2.57 -9.45 2.12
N ASN A 140 -3.83 -9.05 2.24
CA ASN A 140 -4.39 -8.46 3.45
C ASN A 140 -4.85 -9.49 4.51
N ASP A 141 -4.84 -10.79 4.22
CA ASP A 141 -5.22 -11.84 5.16
C ASP A 141 -4.21 -13.01 5.14
N PRO A 142 -3.21 -12.99 6.05
CA PRO A 142 -2.24 -14.08 6.19
C PRO A 142 -2.84 -15.45 6.50
N THR A 143 -4.09 -15.53 6.96
CA THR A 143 -4.76 -16.81 7.21
C THR A 143 -5.17 -17.52 5.91
N THR A 144 -5.14 -16.83 4.77
CA THR A 144 -5.41 -17.41 3.44
C THR A 144 -4.17 -18.04 2.79
N TRP A 145 -2.97 -17.76 3.30
CA TRP A 145 -1.70 -18.20 2.68
C TRP A 145 -1.42 -19.68 2.93
N PRO A 146 -0.82 -20.39 1.96
CA PRO A 146 -0.38 -21.76 2.20
C PRO A 146 0.69 -21.81 3.29
N LYS A 147 0.95 -23.02 3.83
CA LYS A 147 2.04 -23.20 4.80
C LYS A 147 3.42 -22.87 4.22
N SER A 148 3.55 -23.06 2.91
CA SER A 148 4.76 -22.83 2.12
C SER A 148 4.35 -22.73 0.66
N TRP A 149 4.95 -21.81 -0.07
CA TRP A 149 4.71 -21.49 -1.48
C TRP A 149 5.45 -22.48 -2.39
N PRO A 150 4.75 -23.28 -3.22
CA PRO A 150 5.38 -24.33 -4.03
C PRO A 150 6.41 -23.80 -5.04
N ASP A 151 6.13 -22.65 -5.66
CA ASP A 151 6.98 -21.95 -6.63
C ASP A 151 8.24 -21.32 -6.02
N LYS A 152 8.34 -21.29 -4.68
CA LYS A 152 9.47 -20.71 -3.95
C LYS A 152 10.31 -21.75 -3.22
N LEU A 153 10.06 -23.04 -3.44
CA LEU A 153 10.79 -24.14 -2.78
C LEU A 153 12.27 -24.24 -3.17
N THR A 154 12.67 -23.57 -4.26
CA THR A 154 14.05 -23.52 -4.77
C THR A 154 14.90 -22.42 -4.14
N ASP A 155 14.29 -21.47 -3.42
CA ASP A 155 15.00 -20.49 -2.60
C ASP A 155 15.94 -21.22 -1.62
N SER A 156 17.22 -20.87 -1.66
CA SER A 156 18.25 -21.51 -0.84
C SER A 156 18.24 -21.09 0.62
N GLU A 157 17.79 -19.87 0.92
CA GLU A 157 17.83 -19.25 2.24
C GLU A 157 16.52 -19.45 3.02
N ASP A 158 15.37 -19.35 2.36
CA ASP A 158 14.06 -19.55 2.98
C ASP A 158 13.10 -20.40 2.12
N PRO A 159 13.38 -21.70 1.90
CA PRO A 159 12.61 -22.55 0.99
C PRO A 159 11.09 -22.47 1.21
N GLY A 160 10.41 -21.92 0.21
CA GLY A 160 8.95 -21.82 0.15
C GLY A 160 8.34 -20.78 1.09
N TRP A 161 9.11 -19.80 1.55
CA TRP A 161 8.63 -18.56 2.19
C TRP A 161 7.53 -18.77 3.27
N PRO A 162 7.77 -19.61 4.30
CA PRO A 162 6.75 -19.98 5.28
C PRO A 162 6.26 -18.77 6.10
N GLY A 163 4.95 -18.51 6.04
CA GLY A 163 4.32 -17.41 6.78
C GLY A 163 4.65 -16.01 6.23
N LYS A 164 5.12 -15.94 4.98
CA LYS A 164 5.44 -14.71 4.26
C LYS A 164 4.53 -14.58 3.04
N TRP A 165 4.24 -13.36 2.62
CA TRP A 165 3.50 -13.10 1.39
C TRP A 165 4.38 -13.38 0.17
N ASN A 166 3.83 -14.08 -0.83
CA ASN A 166 4.44 -14.23 -2.14
C ASN A 166 4.06 -13.01 -3.00
N GLY A 167 4.65 -11.87 -2.70
CA GLY A 167 4.40 -10.60 -3.39
C GLY A 167 4.98 -10.60 -4.80
N TYR A 168 4.41 -9.79 -5.69
CA TYR A 168 4.89 -9.66 -7.07
C TYR A 168 6.38 -9.25 -7.13
N PHE A 169 6.82 -8.34 -6.25
CA PHE A 169 8.22 -7.88 -6.11
C PHE A 169 9.01 -8.61 -5.03
N GLY A 170 8.59 -9.82 -4.66
CA GLY A 170 9.35 -10.65 -3.74
C GLY A 170 8.76 -10.81 -2.34
N LYS A 171 9.59 -11.32 -1.45
CA LYS A 171 9.14 -11.87 -0.16
C LYS A 171 8.64 -10.77 0.76
N ASN A 172 7.37 -10.85 1.15
CA ASN A 172 6.77 -9.89 2.10
C ASN A 172 6.74 -8.43 1.61
N VAL A 173 6.82 -8.20 0.31
CA VAL A 173 6.64 -6.88 -0.30
C VAL A 173 5.16 -6.65 -0.59
N PHE A 174 4.60 -5.54 -0.08
CA PHE A 174 3.18 -5.18 -0.21
C PHE A 174 3.07 -3.87 -0.97
N ASN A 175 3.08 -3.95 -2.31
CA ASN A 175 3.05 -2.76 -3.15
C ASN A 175 1.62 -2.27 -3.45
N ALA A 176 0.65 -3.18 -3.57
CA ALA A 176 -0.77 -2.84 -3.73
C ALA A 176 -1.51 -2.90 -2.38
N ASP A 177 -2.53 -2.07 -2.21
CA ASP A 177 -3.43 -2.10 -1.04
C ASP A 177 -4.13 -3.47 -0.91
N GLN A 178 -4.42 -4.11 -2.05
CA GLN A 178 -4.77 -5.52 -2.09
C GLN A 178 -4.16 -6.20 -3.31
N GLU A 179 -3.56 -7.36 -3.07
CA GLU A 179 -3.06 -8.27 -4.09
C GLU A 179 -3.64 -9.67 -3.87
N LEU A 180 -4.15 -10.29 -4.93
CA LEU A 180 -4.57 -11.69 -4.96
C LEU A 180 -3.62 -12.48 -5.85
N PHE A 181 -3.28 -13.71 -5.46
CA PHE A 181 -2.42 -14.58 -6.26
C PHE A 181 -2.98 -16.00 -6.31
N PHE A 182 -3.02 -16.58 -7.52
CA PHE A 182 -3.32 -18.00 -7.70
C PHE A 182 -2.59 -18.60 -8.91
N HIS A 183 -2.49 -19.92 -8.87
CA HIS A 183 -1.84 -20.74 -9.90
C HIS A 183 -2.86 -21.73 -10.47
N ALA A 184 -2.94 -21.84 -11.80
CA ALA A 184 -3.84 -22.73 -12.52
C ALA A 184 -3.12 -23.44 -13.68
N ALA A 185 -3.65 -24.58 -14.12
CA ALA A 185 -3.07 -25.34 -15.23
C ALA A 185 -4.15 -25.96 -16.12
N ASP A 186 -3.82 -26.18 -17.39
CA ASP A 186 -4.65 -26.96 -18.30
C ASP A 186 -4.06 -28.38 -18.50
N ASN A 187 -4.74 -29.38 -17.95
CA ASN A 187 -4.28 -30.77 -18.06
C ASN A 187 -5.38 -31.77 -18.40
N ASN A 188 -6.61 -31.31 -18.57
CA ASN A 188 -7.80 -32.17 -18.66
C ASN A 188 -8.45 -32.22 -20.05
N TYR A 189 -8.00 -31.39 -21.00
CA TYR A 189 -8.63 -31.25 -22.32
C TYR A 189 -8.33 -32.44 -23.25
N ASP A 190 -9.14 -33.50 -23.13
CA ASP A 190 -8.92 -34.79 -23.78
C ASP A 190 -9.66 -35.00 -25.11
N ARG A 191 -10.24 -33.93 -25.71
CA ARG A 191 -10.93 -33.98 -27.03
C ARG A 191 -10.06 -34.57 -28.13
N TYR A 192 -8.77 -34.20 -28.17
CA TYR A 192 -7.81 -34.65 -29.17
C TYR A 192 -6.95 -35.78 -28.61
N ALA A 193 -7.41 -37.01 -28.79
CA ALA A 193 -6.84 -38.19 -28.13
C ALA A 193 -5.35 -38.44 -28.44
N TYR A 194 -4.88 -38.02 -29.63
CA TYR A 194 -3.52 -38.26 -30.14
C TYR A 194 -2.55 -37.09 -29.96
N TYR A 195 -3.00 -36.00 -29.32
CA TYR A 195 -2.10 -34.92 -28.93
C TYR A 195 -1.67 -35.10 -27.46
N PHE A 196 -0.39 -34.85 -27.20
CA PHE A 196 0.21 -34.91 -25.87
C PHE A 196 1.16 -33.71 -25.72
N PRO A 197 0.84 -32.73 -24.86
CA PRO A 197 1.72 -31.57 -24.66
C PRO A 197 3.01 -31.92 -23.92
N ASP A 198 3.05 -33.08 -23.26
CA ASP A 198 4.17 -33.56 -22.46
C ASP A 198 4.46 -35.01 -22.84
N THR A 199 5.54 -35.20 -23.59
CA THR A 199 6.00 -36.53 -24.04
C THR A 199 6.50 -37.41 -22.89
N THR A 200 6.77 -36.84 -21.72
CA THR A 200 7.17 -37.59 -20.51
C THR A 200 5.97 -38.09 -19.70
N VAL A 201 4.82 -37.41 -19.80
CA VAL A 201 3.58 -37.76 -19.10
C VAL A 201 2.37 -37.73 -20.05
N LEU A 202 2.16 -38.84 -20.76
CA LEU A 202 1.06 -39.00 -21.73
C LEU A 202 -0.36 -38.93 -21.14
N THR A 203 -0.50 -38.88 -19.81
CA THR A 203 -1.79 -38.63 -19.15
C THR A 203 -2.15 -37.15 -19.06
N ARG A 204 -1.19 -36.24 -19.29
CA ARG A 204 -1.44 -34.80 -19.39
C ARG A 204 -2.10 -34.52 -20.74
N LYS A 205 -3.19 -33.75 -20.73
CA LYS A 205 -3.95 -33.33 -21.91
C LYS A 205 -4.07 -31.79 -21.94
N GLY A 206 -4.77 -31.20 -22.91
CA GLY A 206 -4.68 -29.75 -23.14
C GLY A 206 -3.38 -29.33 -23.77
N LEU A 207 -3.04 -28.05 -23.62
CA LEU A 207 -1.83 -27.43 -24.15
C LEU A 207 -0.64 -27.60 -23.21
N GLY A 208 -0.87 -28.00 -21.95
CA GLY A 208 0.20 -28.17 -20.97
C GLY A 208 0.70 -26.84 -20.40
N LEU A 209 -0.14 -25.82 -20.46
CA LEU A 209 0.09 -24.49 -19.94
C LEU A 209 -0.07 -24.45 -18.43
N ILE A 210 0.73 -23.57 -17.83
CA ILE A 210 0.57 -23.07 -16.48
C ILE A 210 0.20 -21.58 -16.57
N LEU A 211 -0.72 -21.15 -15.71
CA LEU A 211 -1.22 -19.80 -15.62
C LEU A 211 -1.02 -19.28 -14.19
N ASP A 212 -0.11 -18.31 -14.04
CA ASP A 212 -0.06 -17.47 -12.85
C ASP A 212 -0.98 -16.28 -13.05
N VAL A 213 -1.78 -15.95 -12.05
CA VAL A 213 -2.66 -14.78 -12.09
C VAL A 213 -2.49 -13.96 -10.84
N ARG A 214 -2.26 -12.66 -11.03
CA ARG A 214 -2.31 -11.65 -9.98
C ARG A 214 -3.40 -10.63 -10.26
N VAL A 215 -4.03 -10.16 -9.19
CA VAL A 215 -5.01 -9.08 -9.26
C VAL A 215 -4.57 -7.99 -8.29
N LEU A 216 -4.34 -6.77 -8.79
CA LEU A 216 -3.80 -5.65 -8.02
C LEU A 216 -4.79 -4.47 -7.97
N ALA A 217 -4.89 -3.82 -6.81
CA ALA A 217 -5.71 -2.64 -6.60
C ALA A 217 -5.06 -1.66 -5.61
N TRP A 218 -5.12 -0.36 -5.92
CA TRP A 218 -4.67 0.75 -5.07
C TRP A 218 -5.80 1.73 -4.80
N SER A 219 -5.86 2.26 -3.58
CA SER A 219 -6.83 3.26 -3.12
C SER A 219 -6.46 4.70 -3.49
N GLN A 220 -5.25 4.90 -4.01
CA GLN A 220 -4.75 6.17 -4.55
C GLN A 220 -5.68 6.75 -5.63
N ILE A 221 -6.04 8.03 -5.52
CA ILE A 221 -7.11 8.67 -6.31
C ILE A 221 -6.86 8.66 -7.82
N LEU A 222 -5.60 8.59 -8.24
CA LEU A 222 -5.22 8.53 -9.65
C LEU A 222 -5.58 7.20 -10.32
N VAL A 223 -5.70 6.11 -9.54
CA VAL A 223 -5.91 4.73 -10.04
C VAL A 223 -6.98 3.94 -9.26
N GLN A 224 -7.66 4.54 -8.29
CA GLN A 224 -8.69 3.87 -7.45
C GLN A 224 -9.91 3.33 -8.22
N ASP A 225 -10.06 3.71 -9.48
CA ASP A 225 -11.11 3.27 -10.40
C ASP A 225 -10.58 2.37 -11.52
N ALA A 226 -9.41 1.75 -11.31
CA ALA A 226 -8.80 0.76 -12.18
C ALA A 226 -8.49 -0.53 -11.39
N LEU A 227 -8.66 -1.68 -12.04
CA LEU A 227 -8.27 -2.99 -11.50
C LEU A 227 -7.32 -3.66 -12.48
N PHE A 228 -6.18 -4.15 -11.99
CA PHE A 228 -5.15 -4.72 -12.83
C PHE A 228 -5.18 -6.24 -12.71
N LEU A 229 -5.29 -6.92 -13.86
CA LEU A 229 -5.25 -8.38 -14.00
C LEU A 229 -3.97 -8.74 -14.75
N LEU A 230 -3.02 -9.37 -14.06
CA LEU A 230 -1.75 -9.80 -14.62
C LEU A 230 -1.80 -11.31 -14.78
N PHE A 231 -1.43 -11.79 -15.96
CA PHE A 231 -1.39 -13.20 -16.31
C PHE A 231 0.03 -13.54 -16.78
N LYS A 232 0.64 -14.62 -16.27
CA LYS A 232 1.84 -15.21 -16.87
C LYS A 232 1.50 -16.59 -17.42
N ILE A 233 1.74 -16.78 -18.72
CA ILE A 233 1.36 -17.97 -19.47
C ILE A 233 2.63 -18.75 -19.80
N LYS A 234 2.80 -19.91 -19.15
CA LYS A 234 3.99 -20.75 -19.31
C LYS A 234 3.70 -22.00 -20.11
N ASN A 235 4.52 -22.31 -21.12
CA ASN A 235 4.52 -23.63 -21.75
C ASN A 235 5.29 -24.62 -20.87
N ASP A 236 4.56 -25.35 -20.03
CA ASP A 236 5.12 -26.42 -19.19
C ASP A 236 5.07 -27.80 -19.89
N GLY A 237 5.02 -27.81 -21.22
CA GLY A 237 5.10 -28.98 -22.08
C GLY A 237 6.52 -29.32 -22.54
N THR A 238 6.67 -30.37 -23.35
CA THR A 238 7.96 -30.74 -23.97
C THR A 238 8.12 -30.27 -25.42
N GLU A 239 7.02 -29.83 -26.04
CA GLU A 239 6.97 -29.45 -27.45
C GLU A 239 6.72 -27.94 -27.57
N PRO A 240 7.31 -27.28 -28.59
CA PRO A 240 7.04 -25.88 -28.86
C PRO A 240 5.58 -25.66 -29.27
N LEU A 241 5.03 -24.52 -28.90
CA LEU A 241 3.74 -24.03 -29.37
C LEU A 241 3.99 -22.86 -30.32
N ASP A 242 4.14 -23.15 -31.61
CA ASP A 242 4.56 -22.15 -32.60
C ASP A 242 3.52 -21.04 -32.82
N LYS A 243 2.26 -21.27 -32.44
CA LYS A 243 1.15 -20.32 -32.57
C LYS A 243 0.26 -20.38 -31.35
N VAL A 244 0.39 -19.41 -30.47
CA VAL A 244 -0.45 -19.23 -29.28
C VAL A 244 -1.22 -17.92 -29.41
N GLY A 245 -2.50 -17.91 -29.07
CA GLY A 245 -3.32 -16.69 -29.06
C GLY A 245 -4.04 -16.51 -27.74
N VAL A 246 -4.16 -15.25 -27.31
CA VAL A 246 -4.80 -14.87 -26.04
C VAL A 246 -5.96 -13.95 -26.31
N SER A 247 -7.12 -14.30 -25.77
CA SER A 247 -8.32 -13.48 -25.83
C SER A 247 -8.92 -13.27 -24.44
N ILE A 248 -9.49 -12.09 -24.21
CA ILE A 248 -10.35 -11.80 -23.06
C ILE A 248 -11.81 -11.88 -23.50
N ALA A 249 -12.56 -12.76 -22.85
CA ALA A 249 -14.01 -12.86 -23.01
C ALA A 249 -14.71 -12.00 -21.95
N TRP A 250 -15.61 -11.13 -22.41
CA TRP A 250 -16.25 -10.08 -21.63
C TRP A 250 -17.76 -10.20 -21.75
N ALA A 251 -18.48 -10.38 -20.64
CA ALA A 251 -19.94 -10.38 -20.61
C ALA A 251 -20.43 -9.01 -20.17
N ASP A 252 -20.88 -8.18 -21.13
CA ASP A 252 -21.44 -6.87 -20.82
C ASP A 252 -22.65 -6.97 -19.88
N PHE A 253 -22.76 -5.98 -18.99
CA PHE A 253 -23.86 -5.88 -18.04
C PHE A 253 -23.93 -4.46 -17.48
N VAL A 254 -23.74 -3.47 -18.35
CA VAL A 254 -23.64 -2.07 -17.93
C VAL A 254 -25.01 -1.61 -17.45
N GLY A 255 -25.09 -1.11 -16.22
CA GLY A 255 -26.38 -0.67 -15.68
C GLY A 255 -27.36 -1.81 -15.31
N GLU A 256 -26.90 -3.07 -15.20
CA GLU A 256 -27.71 -4.23 -14.77
C GLU A 256 -28.90 -4.65 -15.63
N ASP A 257 -29.09 -4.10 -16.83
CA ASP A 257 -30.14 -4.58 -17.72
C ASP A 257 -29.61 -5.15 -19.05
N GLY A 258 -28.42 -4.72 -19.48
CA GLY A 258 -27.75 -5.14 -20.71
C GLY A 258 -28.56 -4.97 -21.98
N ASN A 259 -29.77 -4.38 -21.94
CA ASN A 259 -30.69 -4.42 -23.09
C ASN A 259 -30.42 -3.33 -24.12
N ASP A 260 -29.60 -2.35 -23.76
CA ASP A 260 -29.20 -1.22 -24.59
C ASP A 260 -27.70 -0.91 -24.46
N ASP A 261 -26.88 -1.93 -24.21
CA ASP A 261 -25.43 -1.79 -24.16
C ASP A 261 -24.83 -1.63 -25.57
N ILE A 262 -23.79 -0.80 -25.66
CA ILE A 262 -23.02 -0.54 -26.87
C ILE A 262 -21.55 -0.83 -26.56
N SER A 263 -20.98 -1.78 -27.32
CA SER A 263 -19.56 -2.14 -27.25
C SER A 263 -18.78 -1.50 -28.38
N GLU A 264 -17.59 -0.97 -28.09
CA GLU A 264 -16.71 -0.26 -29.02
C GLU A 264 -15.24 -0.55 -28.66
N PHE A 265 -14.30 -0.23 -29.56
CA PHE A 265 -12.86 -0.35 -29.32
C PHE A 265 -12.08 0.79 -29.99
N ASP A 266 -10.84 0.99 -29.53
CA ASP A 266 -9.87 1.93 -30.07
C ASP A 266 -8.47 1.29 -30.08
N LEU A 267 -7.95 1.05 -31.28
CA LEU A 267 -6.64 0.44 -31.51
C LEU A 267 -5.48 1.36 -31.18
N THR A 268 -5.67 2.69 -31.24
CA THR A 268 -4.57 3.63 -30.93
C THR A 268 -4.29 3.68 -29.43
N ASN A 269 -5.25 3.21 -28.63
CA ASN A 269 -5.16 3.22 -27.18
C ASN A 269 -5.24 1.80 -26.58
N ASP A 270 -5.20 0.74 -27.39
CA ASP A 270 -5.34 -0.67 -26.98
C ASP A 270 -6.45 -0.93 -25.96
N ILE A 271 -7.63 -0.39 -26.25
CA ILE A 271 -8.74 -0.36 -25.31
C ILE A 271 -10.07 -0.71 -25.99
N ALA A 272 -10.91 -1.45 -25.27
CA ALA A 272 -12.31 -1.61 -25.63
C ALA A 272 -13.22 -1.30 -24.45
N TRP A 273 -14.45 -0.87 -24.73
CA TRP A 273 -15.38 -0.47 -23.67
C TRP A 273 -16.82 -0.80 -24.02
N SER A 274 -17.62 -0.95 -22.97
CA SER A 274 -19.07 -1.11 -23.02
C SER A 274 -19.72 0.03 -22.25
N ARG A 275 -20.81 0.58 -22.80
CA ARG A 275 -21.62 1.63 -22.19
C ARG A 275 -23.10 1.40 -22.44
N ASP A 276 -23.91 1.99 -21.59
CA ASP A 276 -25.37 2.10 -21.76
C ASP A 276 -25.71 3.16 -22.85
N GLU A 277 -26.74 2.91 -23.67
CA GLU A 277 -27.12 3.80 -24.79
C GLU A 277 -27.60 5.17 -24.31
N ASP A 278 -28.43 5.21 -23.27
CA ASP A 278 -29.09 6.43 -22.78
C ASP A 278 -28.54 6.94 -21.42
N ASN A 279 -27.58 6.20 -20.86
CA ASN A 279 -26.93 6.34 -19.56
C ASN A 279 -27.89 6.17 -18.37
N ARG A 280 -28.89 5.29 -18.46
CA ARG A 280 -29.88 5.09 -17.40
C ARG A 280 -30.21 3.62 -17.17
N SER A 281 -30.02 3.23 -15.92
CA SER A 281 -30.42 1.91 -15.46
C SER A 281 -31.84 1.93 -14.88
N PRO A 282 -32.66 0.89 -15.14
CA PRO A 282 -33.91 0.63 -14.42
C PRO A 282 -33.66 0.04 -13.02
N SER A 283 -32.41 -0.32 -12.68
CA SER A 283 -32.05 -0.88 -11.38
C SER A 283 -32.25 0.14 -10.25
N PRO A 284 -32.89 -0.27 -9.14
CA PRO A 284 -33.01 0.57 -7.94
C PRO A 284 -31.66 1.01 -7.35
N ALA A 285 -30.55 0.32 -7.65
CA ALA A 285 -29.22 0.65 -7.16
C ALA A 285 -28.67 1.96 -7.76
N PHE A 286 -28.97 2.24 -9.04
CA PHE A 286 -28.62 3.49 -9.70
C PHE A 286 -29.58 4.63 -9.36
N GLY A 287 -30.87 4.34 -9.19
CA GLY A 287 -31.85 5.36 -8.81
C GLY A 287 -32.00 6.48 -9.85
N ALA A 288 -31.44 7.67 -9.55
CA ALA A 288 -31.40 8.80 -10.47
C ALA A 288 -29.97 9.13 -10.97
N ASP A 289 -28.98 8.38 -10.48
CA ASP A 289 -27.59 8.54 -10.87
C ASP A 289 -27.41 7.98 -12.28
N PRO A 290 -26.61 8.65 -13.13
CA PRO A 290 -26.41 8.19 -14.48
C PRO A 290 -25.46 6.99 -14.50
N VAL A 291 -25.68 6.07 -15.44
CA VAL A 291 -24.83 4.89 -15.64
C VAL A 291 -23.48 5.35 -16.20
N GLY A 292 -22.40 4.77 -15.71
CA GLY A 292 -21.03 5.05 -16.16
C GLY A 292 -20.63 4.22 -17.39
N ILE A 293 -19.33 4.06 -17.58
CA ILE A 293 -18.70 3.26 -18.63
C ILE A 293 -17.67 2.33 -18.00
N ILE A 294 -17.48 1.15 -18.57
CA ILE A 294 -16.40 0.22 -18.22
C ILE A 294 -15.55 -0.07 -19.44
N ALA A 295 -14.24 -0.10 -19.25
CA ALA A 295 -13.26 -0.33 -20.30
C ALA A 295 -12.22 -1.37 -19.89
N GLY A 296 -11.74 -2.13 -20.86
CA GLY A 296 -10.58 -3.01 -20.75
C GLY A 296 -9.47 -2.47 -21.61
N SER A 297 -8.34 -2.13 -21.00
CA SER A 297 -7.12 -1.71 -21.69
C SER A 297 -6.09 -2.81 -21.56
N PHE A 298 -5.55 -3.28 -22.68
CA PHE A 298 -4.30 -4.04 -22.62
C PHE A 298 -3.21 -3.06 -22.17
N LEU A 299 -2.44 -3.50 -21.18
CA LEU A 299 -1.27 -2.78 -20.67
C LEU A 299 0.01 -3.49 -21.09
N GLU A 300 -0.09 -4.80 -21.30
CA GLU A 300 0.94 -5.71 -21.74
C GLU A 300 0.29 -6.82 -22.55
N THR A 301 0.90 -7.19 -23.66
CA THR A 301 0.57 -8.42 -24.37
C THR A 301 1.86 -9.17 -24.69
N PRO A 302 1.82 -10.49 -24.91
CA PRO A 302 2.97 -11.24 -25.38
C PRO A 302 3.61 -10.58 -26.60
N GLY A 303 4.94 -10.62 -26.69
CA GLY A 303 5.69 -10.17 -27.86
C GLY A 303 5.84 -11.24 -28.93
N ASN A 304 6.40 -10.87 -30.09
CA ASN A 304 6.64 -11.76 -31.22
C ASN A 304 8.03 -11.59 -31.83
N ALA A 305 9.04 -12.05 -31.09
CA ALA A 305 10.47 -11.81 -31.35
C ALA A 305 11.01 -12.29 -32.70
N LEU A 306 10.18 -12.95 -33.50
CA LEU A 306 10.54 -13.56 -34.77
C LEU A 306 10.08 -12.74 -35.97
N ASP A 307 9.14 -11.80 -35.83
CA ASP A 307 8.51 -11.14 -36.99
C ASP A 307 9.19 -9.87 -37.48
N ARG A 308 10.09 -9.29 -36.67
CA ARG A 308 10.83 -8.04 -36.93
C ARG A 308 9.94 -6.80 -37.00
N ILE A 309 8.76 -6.82 -36.39
CA ILE A 309 7.79 -5.73 -36.44
C ILE A 309 7.62 -5.17 -35.04
N ASP A 310 7.91 -3.89 -34.87
CA ASP A 310 7.74 -3.13 -33.63
C ASP A 310 6.25 -2.86 -33.40
N ASN A 311 5.55 -3.80 -32.75
CA ASN A 311 4.09 -3.83 -32.75
C ASN A 311 3.46 -2.69 -31.93
N ASP A 312 4.11 -2.22 -30.88
CA ASP A 312 3.65 -1.12 -30.03
C ASP A 312 4.35 0.22 -30.27
N GLY A 313 5.42 0.24 -31.06
CA GLY A 313 6.09 1.46 -31.50
C GLY A 313 7.08 2.01 -30.47
N ASP A 314 7.62 1.17 -29.61
CA ASP A 314 8.62 1.50 -28.59
C ASP A 314 10.07 1.37 -29.07
N GLY A 315 10.27 0.79 -30.26
CA GLY A 315 11.56 0.70 -30.94
C GLY A 315 12.12 2.04 -31.43
N GLU A 316 13.15 1.96 -32.27
CA GLU A 316 13.94 3.13 -32.66
C GLU A 316 13.10 4.32 -33.21
N ILE A 317 13.32 5.52 -32.64
CA ILE A 317 12.67 6.75 -33.10
C ILE A 317 13.01 7.03 -34.57
N GLY A 318 11.98 6.97 -35.41
CA GLY A 318 12.12 7.25 -36.84
C GLY A 318 12.41 6.03 -37.70
N GLY A 319 12.29 4.83 -37.11
CA GLY A 319 12.28 3.55 -37.83
C GLY A 319 11.31 3.53 -39.02
N PRO A 320 11.60 2.71 -40.05
CA PRO A 320 10.75 2.61 -41.21
C PRO A 320 9.42 1.92 -40.87
N ILE A 321 8.32 2.37 -41.48
CA ILE A 321 6.97 1.83 -41.21
C ILE A 321 6.55 0.75 -42.21
N VAL A 322 5.79 -0.25 -41.74
CA VAL A 322 5.21 -1.28 -42.60
C VAL A 322 4.25 -0.64 -43.61
N THR A 323 4.43 -0.98 -44.90
CA THR A 323 3.66 -0.38 -46.00
C THR A 323 2.66 -1.34 -46.62
N GLU A 324 1.65 -0.80 -47.33
CA GLU A 324 0.70 -1.63 -48.10
C GLU A 324 1.41 -2.53 -49.11
N ALA A 325 2.59 -2.15 -49.61
CA ALA A 325 3.36 -2.97 -50.55
C ALA A 325 3.97 -4.21 -49.87
N MET A 326 4.42 -4.09 -48.62
CA MET A 326 5.05 -5.16 -47.84
C MET A 326 4.09 -6.31 -47.60
N ILE A 327 2.84 -6.03 -47.23
CA ILE A 327 1.83 -7.07 -46.96
C ILE A 327 1.30 -7.81 -48.21
N ILE A 328 1.76 -7.48 -49.42
CA ILE A 328 1.24 -8.08 -50.67
C ILE A 328 1.82 -9.47 -50.87
N SER A 329 0.93 -10.45 -50.92
CA SER A 329 1.20 -11.90 -51.07
C SER A 329 1.52 -12.62 -49.76
N GLU A 330 1.64 -11.88 -48.65
CA GLU A 330 1.76 -12.42 -47.30
C GLU A 330 0.48 -13.17 -46.93
N SER A 331 -0.59 -12.43 -46.67
CA SER A 331 -1.89 -12.99 -46.35
C SER A 331 -3.05 -12.27 -47.04
N ASP A 332 -4.06 -13.01 -47.46
CA ASP A 332 -5.36 -12.45 -47.82
C ASP A 332 -6.20 -12.27 -46.55
N THR A 333 -5.97 -11.15 -45.87
CA THR A 333 -6.74 -10.75 -44.67
C THR A 333 -8.26 -10.65 -44.91
N SER A 334 -8.74 -10.61 -46.16
CA SER A 334 -10.18 -10.68 -46.45
C SER A 334 -10.76 -12.09 -46.36
N ASN A 335 -9.90 -13.11 -46.39
CA ASN A 335 -10.23 -14.51 -46.16
C ASN A 335 -9.80 -14.92 -44.74
N LEU A 336 -10.77 -15.07 -43.82
CA LEU A 336 -10.52 -15.50 -42.43
C LEU A 336 -9.96 -16.92 -42.29
N GLN A 337 -9.95 -17.71 -43.36
CA GLN A 337 -9.40 -19.08 -43.38
C GLN A 337 -8.11 -19.19 -44.19
N ASP A 338 -7.52 -18.07 -44.60
CA ASP A 338 -6.21 -18.11 -45.26
C ASP A 338 -5.16 -18.65 -44.28
N PRO A 339 -4.53 -19.82 -44.57
CA PRO A 339 -3.57 -20.42 -43.66
C PRO A 339 -2.32 -19.55 -43.45
N ARG A 340 -2.07 -18.57 -44.32
CA ARG A 340 -0.88 -17.69 -44.32
C ARG A 340 -1.03 -16.43 -43.48
N ARG A 341 -2.16 -16.23 -42.80
CA ARG A 341 -2.35 -15.05 -41.93
C ARG A 341 -1.44 -15.04 -40.72
N TYR A 342 -0.93 -16.22 -40.38
CA TYR A 342 -0.04 -16.45 -39.27
C TYR A 342 0.56 -17.85 -39.42
N ASP A 343 1.39 -18.09 -40.44
CA ASP A 343 2.06 -19.38 -40.65
C ASP A 343 3.52 -19.41 -40.18
N GLY A 344 4.01 -18.30 -39.62
CA GLY A 344 5.39 -18.15 -39.15
C GLY A 344 6.39 -18.11 -40.30
N ILE A 345 5.93 -17.83 -41.52
CA ILE A 345 6.75 -17.84 -42.73
C ILE A 345 6.65 -16.48 -43.39
N ASP A 346 7.78 -15.86 -43.70
CA ASP A 346 7.86 -14.74 -44.64
C ASP A 346 7.45 -15.20 -46.05
N ASN A 347 6.16 -15.04 -46.35
CA ASN A 347 5.53 -15.58 -47.54
C ASN A 347 5.92 -14.81 -48.81
N ASN A 348 6.27 -13.53 -48.67
CA ASN A 348 6.60 -12.64 -49.77
C ASN A 348 8.11 -12.33 -49.92
N GLY A 349 8.92 -12.86 -49.00
CA GLY A 349 10.38 -12.81 -48.99
C GLY A 349 10.93 -11.45 -48.59
N ASN A 350 10.22 -10.58 -47.88
CA ASN A 350 10.72 -9.26 -47.53
C ASN A 350 11.58 -9.26 -46.26
N GLY A 351 11.48 -10.27 -45.40
CA GLY A 351 12.17 -10.40 -44.13
C GLY A 351 11.27 -10.21 -42.92
N LEU A 352 10.07 -9.67 -43.10
CA LEU A 352 9.01 -9.59 -42.10
C LEU A 352 8.21 -10.89 -42.13
N ILE A 353 7.65 -11.29 -40.98
CA ILE A 353 6.85 -12.51 -40.88
C ILE A 353 5.41 -12.15 -40.57
N ASP A 354 4.46 -12.74 -41.30
CA ASP A 354 3.02 -12.64 -41.00
C ASP A 354 2.47 -11.20 -40.93
N GLU A 355 3.14 -10.24 -41.58
CA GLU A 355 2.70 -8.87 -41.59
C GLU A 355 1.34 -8.73 -42.29
N ASN A 356 0.48 -7.90 -41.72
CA ASN A 356 -0.90 -7.83 -42.19
C ASN A 356 -1.48 -6.41 -42.08
N LYS A 357 -2.79 -6.29 -42.31
CA LYS A 357 -3.47 -4.99 -42.34
C LYS A 357 -3.47 -4.25 -41.00
N THR A 358 -3.22 -4.92 -39.87
CA THR A 358 -3.08 -4.27 -38.56
C THR A 358 -1.80 -3.45 -38.46
N HIS A 359 -0.76 -3.78 -39.24
CA HIS A 359 0.56 -3.14 -39.19
C HIS A 359 0.67 -1.90 -40.09
N ILE A 360 -0.20 -1.76 -41.09
CA ILE A 360 -0.14 -0.60 -41.99
C ILE A 360 -0.97 0.58 -41.47
N ALA A 361 -0.56 1.79 -41.84
CA ALA A 361 -1.31 3.00 -41.52
C ALA A 361 -2.74 2.95 -42.12
N PHE A 362 -3.76 3.16 -41.29
CA PHE A 362 -5.16 3.23 -41.73
C PHE A 362 -5.93 4.34 -40.99
N GLN A 363 -6.64 5.17 -41.76
CA GLN A 363 -7.34 6.36 -41.24
C GLN A 363 -6.42 7.27 -40.41
N ASN A 364 -6.64 7.32 -39.08
CA ASN A 364 -5.88 8.14 -38.14
C ASN A 364 -4.81 7.32 -37.38
N GLN A 365 -4.78 6.00 -37.55
CA GLN A 365 -3.77 5.11 -36.98
C GLN A 365 -2.47 5.27 -37.77
N LYS A 366 -1.34 5.41 -37.07
CA LYS A 366 -0.01 5.31 -37.67
C LYS A 366 0.28 3.85 -37.99
N GLY A 367 1.09 3.58 -39.02
CA GLY A 367 1.63 2.22 -39.20
C GLY A 367 2.66 1.91 -38.11
N VAL A 368 2.92 0.64 -37.90
CA VAL A 368 3.95 0.15 -36.96
C VAL A 368 5.33 0.13 -37.65
N SER A 369 6.41 0.25 -36.87
CA SER A 369 7.79 0.18 -37.37
C SER A 369 8.18 -1.25 -37.71
N TYR A 370 9.33 -1.44 -38.34
CA TYR A 370 9.98 -2.75 -38.46
C TYR A 370 11.49 -2.59 -38.42
N ALA A 371 12.18 -3.63 -37.94
CA ALA A 371 13.63 -3.65 -37.84
C ALA A 371 14.28 -3.82 -39.22
N ASP A 372 14.95 -2.78 -39.73
CA ASP A 372 15.71 -2.79 -40.98
C ASP A 372 17.23 -3.00 -40.81
N ARG A 373 17.68 -3.02 -39.55
CA ARG A 373 19.05 -3.13 -39.02
C ARG A 373 19.95 -1.94 -39.38
N ILE A 374 19.38 -0.75 -39.53
CA ILE A 374 20.07 0.50 -39.86
C ILE A 374 19.73 1.56 -38.80
N ASP A 375 20.76 2.17 -38.21
CA ASP A 375 20.62 3.23 -37.20
C ASP A 375 20.01 4.51 -37.80
N GLN A 376 18.75 4.78 -37.45
CA GLN A 376 18.01 5.93 -37.94
C GLN A 376 18.26 7.23 -37.16
N ASN A 377 18.62 7.14 -35.88
CA ASN A 377 18.70 8.26 -34.95
C ASN A 377 20.14 8.75 -34.69
N LEU A 378 21.13 8.02 -35.18
CA LEU A 378 22.58 8.29 -35.11
C LEU A 378 23.20 8.04 -33.72
N ASN A 379 22.72 7.03 -32.99
CA ASN A 379 23.25 6.62 -31.68
C ASN A 379 24.08 5.33 -31.71
N ALA A 380 24.34 4.73 -32.88
CA ALA A 380 25.13 3.51 -33.01
C ALA A 380 26.51 3.58 -32.36
N GLU A 381 27.01 2.41 -31.96
CA GLU A 381 28.32 2.27 -31.36
C GLU A 381 29.46 2.83 -32.24
N ASP A 382 30.50 3.35 -31.58
CA ASP A 382 31.59 4.05 -32.23
C ASP A 382 32.44 3.08 -33.07
N GLY A 383 32.28 3.13 -34.39
CA GLY A 383 33.10 2.36 -35.34
C GLY A 383 32.33 1.38 -36.21
N SER A 384 31.02 1.25 -36.00
CA SER A 384 30.14 0.42 -36.82
C SER A 384 30.25 0.76 -38.30
N PRO A 385 30.05 -0.23 -39.18
CA PRO A 385 30.06 0.01 -40.61
C PRO A 385 28.84 0.82 -41.03
N VAL A 386 29.01 1.66 -42.05
CA VAL A 386 27.94 2.54 -42.54
C VAL A 386 27.45 2.14 -43.92
N VAL A 387 26.16 2.38 -44.18
CA VAL A 387 25.56 2.15 -45.49
C VAL A 387 26.27 3.02 -46.54
N THR A 388 26.72 2.39 -47.62
CA THR A 388 27.45 3.07 -48.69
C THR A 388 26.64 3.16 -49.96
N GLN A 389 27.01 4.09 -50.85
CA GLN A 389 26.42 4.19 -52.19
C GLN A 389 26.53 2.87 -52.99
N GLU A 390 27.57 2.08 -52.72
CA GLU A 390 27.77 0.78 -53.36
C GLU A 390 26.76 -0.26 -52.85
N MET A 391 26.44 -0.27 -51.56
CA MET A 391 25.38 -1.14 -51.00
C MET A 391 24.03 -0.83 -51.63
N VAL A 392 23.65 0.45 -51.73
CA VAL A 392 22.43 0.90 -52.42
C VAL A 392 22.39 0.41 -53.88
N ASN A 393 23.53 0.46 -54.58
CA ASN A 393 23.61 -0.03 -55.97
C ASN A 393 23.48 -1.57 -56.04
N GLN A 394 24.05 -2.30 -55.09
CA GLN A 394 23.99 -3.76 -55.01
C GLN A 394 22.56 -4.24 -54.74
N SER A 395 21.82 -3.51 -53.91
CA SER A 395 20.43 -3.82 -53.55
C SER A 395 19.41 -3.37 -54.58
N ALA A 396 19.76 -2.46 -55.50
CA ALA A 396 18.82 -1.78 -56.40
C ALA A 396 17.98 -2.71 -57.31
N SER A 397 18.46 -3.92 -57.62
CA SER A 397 17.73 -4.90 -58.42
C SER A 397 16.85 -5.86 -57.61
N ASP A 398 17.03 -5.91 -56.29
CA ASP A 398 16.18 -6.66 -55.38
C ASP A 398 14.85 -5.91 -55.19
N LYS A 399 13.73 -6.63 -55.18
CA LYS A 399 12.39 -6.03 -55.04
C LYS A 399 12.26 -5.24 -53.74
N TRP A 400 12.85 -5.76 -52.67
CA TRP A 400 12.80 -5.23 -51.31
C TRP A 400 14.09 -4.50 -50.94
N LYS A 401 14.98 -4.27 -51.91
CA LYS A 401 16.28 -3.61 -51.73
C LYS A 401 17.09 -4.21 -50.57
N ARG A 402 16.99 -5.53 -50.41
CA ARG A 402 17.71 -6.26 -49.35
C ARG A 402 19.22 -6.24 -49.61
N TRP A 403 20.01 -6.12 -48.55
CA TRP A 403 21.47 -6.19 -48.63
C TRP A 403 22.02 -7.27 -47.67
N PRO A 404 22.79 -8.26 -48.17
CA PRO A 404 22.99 -8.65 -49.57
C PRO A 404 21.71 -8.98 -50.35
N ALA A 405 21.72 -8.76 -51.67
CA ALA A 405 20.56 -8.95 -52.54
C ALA A 405 20.25 -10.42 -52.83
N PHE A 406 18.97 -10.76 -53.00
CA PHE A 406 18.48 -12.11 -53.32
C PHE A 406 18.88 -13.22 -52.30
N PRO A 407 18.66 -13.02 -50.99
CA PRO A 407 19.04 -13.97 -49.93
C PRO A 407 18.48 -15.38 -50.13
N GLU A 408 17.34 -15.54 -50.81
CA GLU A 408 16.75 -16.83 -51.13
C GLU A 408 17.60 -17.71 -52.06
N THR A 409 18.59 -17.12 -52.74
CA THR A 409 19.56 -17.83 -53.60
C THR A 409 20.98 -17.80 -53.07
N ASP A 410 21.20 -17.13 -51.93
CA ASP A 410 22.50 -16.96 -51.31
C ASP A 410 22.73 -18.07 -50.27
N ALA A 411 23.75 -18.90 -50.50
CA ALA A 411 24.06 -20.03 -49.64
C ALA A 411 24.61 -19.63 -48.25
N ILE A 412 25.09 -18.40 -48.08
CA ILE A 412 25.52 -17.87 -46.77
C ILE A 412 24.29 -17.38 -45.98
N GLN A 413 23.36 -16.69 -46.64
CA GLN A 413 22.13 -16.22 -45.99
C GLN A 413 21.12 -17.33 -45.71
N ASP A 414 21.02 -18.33 -46.59
CA ASP A 414 19.99 -19.37 -46.52
C ASP A 414 18.57 -18.78 -46.34
N SER A 415 18.24 -17.77 -47.15
CA SER A 415 17.00 -16.98 -47.08
C SER A 415 16.90 -16.00 -45.91
N ALA A 416 17.88 -15.92 -45.01
CA ALA A 416 17.91 -14.88 -43.98
C ALA A 416 18.07 -13.49 -44.63
N VAL A 417 17.19 -12.57 -44.25
CA VAL A 417 17.30 -11.17 -44.64
C VAL A 417 18.19 -10.46 -43.62
N HIS A 418 19.23 -9.76 -44.07
CA HIS A 418 20.02 -8.93 -43.19
C HIS A 418 19.41 -7.53 -43.11
N LEU A 419 19.82 -6.63 -44.02
CA LEU A 419 19.20 -5.33 -44.19
C LEU A 419 18.07 -5.41 -45.21
N ILE A 420 17.02 -4.63 -45.01
CA ILE A 420 15.86 -4.51 -45.92
C ILE A 420 15.70 -3.02 -46.29
N MET A 421 15.14 -2.73 -47.47
CA MET A 421 14.85 -1.35 -47.91
C MET A 421 16.07 -0.40 -47.94
N VAL A 422 17.27 -0.91 -48.19
CA VAL A 422 18.51 -0.10 -48.27
C VAL A 422 18.43 0.92 -49.41
N GLU A 423 18.28 2.19 -49.05
CA GLU A 423 17.99 3.32 -49.92
C GLU A 423 19.03 4.45 -49.80
N SER A 424 18.83 5.52 -50.58
CA SER A 424 19.80 6.61 -50.69
C SER A 424 19.89 7.50 -49.46
N ASP A 425 18.83 7.51 -48.65
CA ASP A 425 18.68 8.22 -47.38
C ASP A 425 19.32 7.50 -46.19
N ASP A 426 19.70 6.23 -46.37
CA ASP A 426 20.46 5.46 -45.39
C ASP A 426 21.97 5.71 -45.51
N ILE A 427 22.44 6.30 -46.61
CA ILE A 427 23.88 6.49 -46.86
C ILE A 427 24.54 7.27 -45.71
N GLY A 428 25.51 6.63 -45.06
CA GLY A 428 26.25 7.16 -43.93
C GLY A 428 25.68 6.83 -42.56
N ARG A 429 24.52 6.16 -42.48
CA ARG A 429 23.97 5.56 -41.25
C ARG A 429 24.67 4.24 -40.94
N ALA A 430 24.87 3.93 -39.66
CA ALA A 430 25.44 2.66 -39.23
C ALA A 430 24.47 1.50 -39.50
N PHE A 431 24.97 0.29 -39.63
CA PHE A 431 24.16 -0.93 -39.74
C PHE A 431 24.81 -2.08 -38.97
N ALA A 432 23.99 -3.03 -38.52
CA ALA A 432 24.42 -4.11 -37.64
C ALA A 432 25.38 -5.07 -38.36
N ASP A 433 26.45 -5.51 -37.73
CA ASP A 433 27.40 -6.46 -38.33
C ASP A 433 27.76 -7.68 -37.47
N ASN A 434 27.12 -7.81 -36.30
CA ASN A 434 27.33 -8.82 -35.26
C ASN A 434 28.76 -8.80 -34.69
N ILE A 435 29.42 -7.63 -34.68
CA ILE A 435 30.77 -7.42 -34.19
C ILE A 435 30.74 -6.27 -33.19
N ASP A 436 31.38 -6.43 -32.04
CA ASP A 436 31.59 -5.34 -31.07
C ASP A 436 32.65 -4.37 -31.59
N ASN A 437 32.20 -3.21 -32.07
CA ASN A 437 33.06 -2.20 -32.68
C ASN A 437 33.71 -1.27 -31.65
N ASN A 438 33.22 -1.25 -30.40
CA ASN A 438 33.68 -0.34 -29.35
C ASN A 438 34.53 -1.00 -28.22
N ASP A 439 34.65 -2.34 -28.22
CA ASP A 439 35.45 -3.20 -27.31
C ASP A 439 34.87 -3.34 -25.88
N ASN A 440 33.55 -3.20 -25.70
CA ASN A 440 32.83 -3.39 -24.44
C ASN A 440 31.98 -4.67 -24.38
N GLY A 441 31.98 -5.48 -25.45
CA GLY A 441 31.23 -6.74 -25.58
C GLY A 441 31.44 -7.71 -24.42
N GLU A 442 30.57 -8.70 -24.31
CA GLU A 442 30.63 -9.81 -23.35
C GLU A 442 32.06 -10.37 -23.11
N GLU A 443 32.37 -10.72 -21.85
CA GLU A 443 33.69 -11.28 -21.51
C GLU A 443 33.81 -12.74 -21.97
N GLY A 444 34.80 -13.02 -22.83
CA GLY A 444 35.08 -14.38 -23.29
C GLY A 444 34.48 -14.73 -24.65
N SER A 445 33.71 -13.82 -25.26
CA SER A 445 33.26 -13.94 -26.64
C SER A 445 34.45 -14.11 -27.60
N PRO A 446 34.26 -14.83 -28.71
CA PRO A 446 35.33 -15.07 -29.66
C PRO A 446 35.74 -13.79 -30.38
N ILE A 447 37.01 -13.71 -30.79
CA ILE A 447 37.57 -12.55 -31.50
C ILE A 447 37.82 -12.84 -32.98
N ILE A 448 37.65 -11.81 -33.81
CA ILE A 448 37.93 -11.86 -35.24
C ILE A 448 39.44 -12.04 -35.45
N THR A 449 39.79 -13.14 -36.12
CA THR A 449 41.18 -13.45 -36.47
C THR A 449 41.49 -13.10 -37.92
N GLN A 450 42.78 -13.00 -38.24
CA GLN A 450 43.22 -12.84 -39.63
C GLN A 450 42.75 -13.98 -40.54
N GLU A 451 42.52 -15.19 -39.99
CA GLU A 451 41.96 -16.31 -40.75
C GLU A 451 40.50 -16.05 -41.14
N ILE A 452 39.68 -15.56 -40.20
CA ILE A 452 38.28 -15.17 -40.45
C ILE A 452 38.22 -14.09 -41.53
N ILE A 453 39.04 -13.04 -41.43
CA ILE A 453 39.11 -11.96 -42.44
C ILE A 453 39.49 -12.50 -43.82
N ASN A 454 40.47 -13.40 -43.89
CA ASN A 454 40.88 -14.01 -45.16
C ASN A 454 39.77 -14.90 -45.77
N GLN A 455 38.94 -15.53 -44.93
CA GLN A 455 37.80 -16.32 -45.37
C GLN A 455 36.68 -15.42 -45.90
N ALA A 456 36.31 -14.38 -45.14
CA ALA A 456 35.32 -13.38 -45.52
C ALA A 456 35.68 -12.63 -46.81
N ALA A 457 36.97 -12.36 -47.05
CA ALA A 457 37.45 -11.75 -48.29
C ALA A 457 37.12 -12.54 -49.57
N ASN A 458 36.78 -13.84 -49.48
CA ASN A 458 36.32 -14.62 -50.63
C ASN A 458 34.87 -14.32 -51.02
N ASP A 459 34.10 -13.67 -50.14
CA ASP A 459 32.72 -13.25 -50.33
C ASP A 459 32.61 -11.74 -50.65
N ALA A 460 33.65 -11.17 -51.26
CA ALA A 460 33.59 -9.80 -51.77
C ALA A 460 32.46 -9.67 -52.82
N PRO A 461 31.64 -8.61 -52.80
CA PRO A 461 31.85 -7.37 -52.05
C PRO A 461 31.18 -7.31 -50.65
N TYR A 462 30.56 -8.39 -50.15
CA TYR A 462 29.82 -8.39 -48.88
C TYR A 462 30.69 -8.67 -47.65
N PHE A 463 31.80 -9.40 -47.84
CA PHE A 463 32.77 -9.72 -46.79
C PHE A 463 32.15 -10.42 -45.57
N ARG A 464 31.30 -11.44 -45.79
CA ARG A 464 30.61 -12.13 -44.69
C ARG A 464 31.35 -13.36 -44.19
N TYR A 465 31.09 -13.70 -42.93
CA TYR A 465 31.56 -14.93 -42.30
C TYR A 465 30.42 -15.60 -41.51
N GLN A 466 30.00 -16.81 -41.92
CA GLN A 466 29.04 -17.60 -41.16
C GLN A 466 29.76 -18.33 -40.01
N VAL A 467 29.34 -18.08 -38.78
CA VAL A 467 29.96 -18.67 -37.59
C VAL A 467 29.56 -20.16 -37.49
N PRO A 468 30.53 -21.10 -37.47
CA PRO A 468 30.20 -22.53 -37.57
C PRO A 468 29.43 -23.08 -36.36
N ASN A 469 28.20 -23.58 -36.61
CA ASN A 469 27.29 -24.14 -35.59
C ASN A 469 26.82 -23.15 -34.51
N ALA A 470 26.95 -21.85 -34.76
CA ALA A 470 26.34 -20.82 -33.93
C ALA A 470 24.94 -20.48 -34.47
N LEU A 471 23.99 -20.37 -33.56
CA LEU A 471 22.65 -19.86 -33.83
C LEU A 471 22.43 -18.62 -32.96
N ASP A 472 21.83 -17.58 -33.49
CA ASP A 472 21.43 -16.41 -32.70
C ASP A 472 20.33 -16.76 -31.70
N LYS A 473 19.94 -15.78 -30.87
CA LYS A 473 18.85 -15.94 -29.89
C LYS A 473 17.51 -16.42 -30.49
N TYR A 474 17.33 -16.29 -31.81
CA TYR A 474 16.15 -16.71 -32.57
C TYR A 474 16.33 -18.03 -33.32
N GLY A 475 17.45 -18.74 -33.12
CA GLY A 475 17.72 -20.02 -33.76
C GLY A 475 18.12 -19.93 -35.24
N LYS A 476 18.50 -18.75 -35.75
CA LYS A 476 19.03 -18.54 -37.11
C LYS A 476 20.57 -18.59 -37.10
N PRO A 477 21.23 -18.96 -38.21
CA PRO A 477 22.69 -18.96 -38.27
C PRO A 477 23.30 -17.58 -37.99
N VAL A 478 24.29 -17.51 -37.09
CA VAL A 478 25.02 -16.25 -36.86
C VAL A 478 25.94 -15.96 -38.05
N ILE A 479 25.75 -14.79 -38.67
CA ILE A 479 26.52 -14.33 -39.84
C ILE A 479 27.11 -12.97 -39.51
N LEU A 480 28.43 -12.85 -39.58
CA LEU A 480 29.15 -11.59 -39.42
C LEU A 480 29.19 -10.85 -40.75
N TYR A 481 28.94 -9.55 -40.74
CA TYR A 481 28.94 -8.72 -41.94
C TYR A 481 30.16 -7.79 -41.96
N ASN A 482 30.52 -7.29 -43.16
CA ASN A 482 31.63 -6.34 -43.34
C ASN A 482 32.95 -6.71 -42.61
N VAL A 483 33.31 -8.00 -42.58
CA VAL A 483 34.47 -8.50 -41.85
C VAL A 483 35.77 -8.13 -42.57
N THR A 484 36.26 -6.93 -42.28
CA THR A 484 37.45 -6.34 -42.91
C THR A 484 38.63 -6.28 -41.95
N GLN A 485 39.75 -5.70 -42.40
CA GLN A 485 40.93 -5.50 -41.55
C GLN A 485 40.65 -4.64 -40.30
N ALA A 486 39.63 -3.78 -40.36
CA ALA A 486 39.22 -2.95 -39.23
C ALA A 486 38.65 -3.76 -38.07
N ALA A 487 38.05 -4.93 -38.35
CA ALA A 487 37.47 -5.82 -37.35
C ALA A 487 38.51 -6.72 -36.66
N LEU A 488 39.80 -6.67 -37.04
CA LEU A 488 40.82 -7.54 -36.43
C LEU A 488 40.89 -7.32 -34.91
N ASP A 489 40.89 -8.42 -34.15
CA ASP A 489 40.93 -8.45 -32.68
C ASP A 489 39.65 -7.94 -31.99
N LYS A 490 38.58 -7.62 -32.74
CA LYS A 490 37.25 -7.30 -32.19
C LYS A 490 36.47 -8.57 -31.79
N LYS A 491 35.62 -8.47 -30.76
CA LYS A 491 34.72 -9.55 -30.35
C LYS A 491 33.55 -9.66 -31.33
N TYR A 492 32.93 -10.83 -31.40
CA TYR A 492 31.78 -11.07 -32.28
C TYR A 492 30.81 -12.08 -31.68
N ALA A 493 29.54 -12.00 -32.11
CA ALA A 493 28.46 -12.84 -31.61
C ALA A 493 28.64 -14.32 -31.99
N ASP A 494 28.40 -15.24 -31.06
CA ASP A 494 28.49 -16.69 -31.29
C ASP A 494 27.31 -17.51 -30.75
N GLY A 495 26.26 -16.83 -30.29
CA GLY A 495 25.02 -17.42 -29.82
C GLY A 495 25.15 -18.10 -28.46
N LYS A 496 26.13 -17.70 -27.65
CA LYS A 496 26.36 -18.28 -26.33
C LYS A 496 26.52 -17.19 -25.28
N ASP A 497 26.06 -17.54 -24.09
CA ASP A 497 26.39 -16.91 -22.83
C ASP A 497 27.77 -17.42 -22.38
N ASN A 498 28.81 -16.66 -22.72
CA ASN A 498 30.23 -16.99 -22.57
C ASN A 498 30.75 -16.73 -21.15
N ASP A 499 30.11 -15.88 -20.35
CA ASP A 499 30.48 -15.62 -18.96
C ASP A 499 29.52 -16.22 -17.91
N ASN A 500 28.38 -16.77 -18.34
CA ASN A 500 27.32 -17.41 -17.54
C ASN A 500 26.59 -16.46 -16.58
N ASP A 501 26.49 -15.18 -16.91
CA ASP A 501 25.63 -14.26 -16.15
C ASP A 501 24.16 -14.30 -16.60
N GLY A 502 23.93 -14.82 -17.80
CA GLY A 502 22.60 -15.11 -18.32
C GLY A 502 22.36 -14.49 -19.68
N ALA A 503 23.10 -13.44 -20.04
CA ALA A 503 22.95 -12.76 -21.32
C ALA A 503 23.71 -13.50 -22.43
N ILE A 504 23.16 -13.49 -23.64
CA ILE A 504 23.79 -14.08 -24.83
C ILE A 504 24.24 -12.94 -25.74
N ASP A 505 25.54 -12.90 -26.05
CA ASP A 505 26.11 -11.93 -26.99
C ASP A 505 25.79 -10.44 -26.63
N GLU A 506 25.79 -10.09 -25.34
CA GLU A 506 25.50 -8.73 -24.86
C GLU A 506 26.56 -7.70 -25.29
N PHE A 507 26.11 -6.43 -25.42
CA PHE A 507 26.93 -5.29 -25.88
C PHE A 507 27.57 -5.51 -27.26
N ILE A 508 26.76 -6.01 -28.21
CA ILE A 508 27.12 -6.13 -29.63
C ILE A 508 26.07 -5.38 -30.46
N ASP A 509 26.51 -4.58 -31.43
CA ASP A 509 25.66 -3.75 -32.30
C ASP A 509 24.78 -2.72 -31.52
N GLU A 510 25.26 -2.18 -30.41
CA GLU A 510 24.48 -1.23 -29.60
C GLU A 510 24.16 0.06 -30.38
N GLY A 511 22.97 0.62 -30.17
CA GLY A 511 22.49 1.81 -30.85
C GLY A 511 22.12 1.60 -32.32
N ILE A 512 21.95 0.35 -32.78
CA ILE A 512 21.62 0.08 -34.18
C ILE A 512 20.25 -0.57 -34.31
N ASP A 513 19.26 0.20 -34.75
CA ASP A 513 17.89 -0.26 -34.99
C ASP A 513 17.37 -1.10 -33.81
N GLU A 514 17.56 -0.52 -32.62
CA GLU A 514 17.20 -1.12 -31.36
C GLU A 514 15.69 -1.30 -31.32
N MET A 515 15.28 -2.57 -31.33
CA MET A 515 13.99 -2.97 -30.82
C MET A 515 14.19 -3.18 -29.31
N ILE A 516 13.31 -2.63 -28.48
CA ILE A 516 13.30 -3.04 -27.06
C ILE A 516 13.06 -4.56 -27.06
N ASP A 517 13.91 -5.31 -26.35
CA ASP A 517 13.93 -6.75 -26.49
C ASP A 517 12.57 -7.37 -26.20
N GLU A 518 12.18 -8.32 -27.02
CA GLU A 518 10.87 -8.95 -26.92
C GLU A 518 10.86 -10.12 -25.92
N ALA A 519 11.99 -10.39 -25.25
CA ALA A 519 12.17 -11.54 -24.37
C ALA A 519 12.69 -11.11 -22.98
N ARG A 520 11.77 -10.87 -22.04
CA ARG A 520 11.99 -10.57 -20.59
C ARG A 520 12.69 -11.67 -19.76
N ASN A 521 13.71 -12.31 -20.30
CA ASN A 521 14.51 -13.33 -19.64
C ASN A 521 15.96 -13.41 -20.16
N ASP A 522 16.41 -12.37 -20.88
CA ASP A 522 17.74 -12.31 -21.45
C ASP A 522 18.77 -11.73 -20.47
N GLY A 523 18.32 -11.08 -19.39
CA GLY A 523 19.17 -10.54 -18.33
C GLY A 523 19.73 -9.15 -18.62
N ILE A 524 19.25 -8.49 -19.68
CA ILE A 524 19.73 -7.18 -20.14
C ILE A 524 18.73 -6.11 -19.73
N ASP A 525 19.24 -4.98 -19.22
CA ASP A 525 18.46 -3.75 -19.01
C ASP A 525 18.31 -3.05 -20.37
N ASN A 526 17.21 -3.31 -21.07
CA ASN A 526 17.04 -2.92 -22.47
C ASN A 526 16.75 -1.42 -22.64
N ASP A 527 16.13 -0.78 -21.65
CA ASP A 527 15.79 0.65 -21.72
C ASP A 527 16.75 1.56 -20.91
N GLY A 528 17.67 0.95 -20.16
CA GLY A 528 18.76 1.62 -19.44
C GLY A 528 18.31 2.27 -18.14
N ASP A 529 17.18 1.85 -17.57
CA ASP A 529 16.59 2.45 -16.38
C ASP A 529 17.01 1.76 -15.06
N TRP A 530 17.72 0.62 -15.12
CA TRP A 530 18.30 -0.05 -13.95
C TRP A 530 19.43 0.77 -13.34
N ASN A 531 19.35 1.02 -12.02
CA ASN A 531 20.34 1.82 -11.33
C ASN A 531 21.17 1.01 -10.31
N PRO A 532 22.49 0.86 -10.51
CA PRO A 532 23.36 0.04 -9.65
C PRO A 532 23.49 0.54 -8.21
N LEU A 533 22.99 1.74 -7.88
CA LEU A 533 22.99 2.25 -6.50
C LEU A 533 21.70 1.92 -5.73
N THR A 534 20.62 1.60 -6.43
CA THR A 534 19.28 1.47 -5.84
C THR A 534 18.60 0.15 -6.13
N ASP A 535 18.95 -0.48 -7.24
CA ASP A 535 18.27 -1.67 -7.77
C ASP A 535 19.15 -2.93 -7.71
N ASP A 536 20.45 -2.77 -7.43
CA ASP A 536 21.40 -3.84 -7.14
C ASP A 536 21.12 -4.50 -5.76
N VAL A 537 20.04 -5.28 -5.72
CA VAL A 537 19.44 -5.89 -4.52
C VAL A 537 19.40 -7.41 -4.57
N GLY A 538 19.99 -8.02 -5.60
CA GLY A 538 20.09 -9.46 -5.76
C GLY A 538 18.81 -10.16 -6.24
N LEU A 539 18.94 -11.46 -6.42
CA LEU A 539 17.97 -12.37 -7.02
C LEU A 539 16.63 -12.45 -6.26
N ASP A 540 16.62 -12.24 -4.95
CA ASP A 540 15.41 -12.26 -4.12
C ASP A 540 14.64 -10.94 -4.12
N GLY A 541 15.20 -9.90 -4.76
CA GLY A 541 14.61 -8.58 -4.94
C GLY A 541 14.65 -7.70 -3.68
N LEU A 542 15.41 -8.09 -2.65
CA LEU A 542 15.45 -7.41 -1.35
C LEU A 542 16.87 -7.01 -0.96
N ALA A 543 17.06 -5.72 -0.72
CA ALA A 543 18.33 -5.20 -0.23
C ALA A 543 18.71 -5.76 1.16
N ASP A 544 20.02 -5.82 1.42
CA ASP A 544 20.68 -6.24 2.65
C ASP A 544 20.42 -7.72 3.05
N THR A 545 20.16 -8.63 2.10
CA THR A 545 19.93 -10.06 2.38
C THR A 545 21.18 -10.92 2.18
N GLY A 546 22.12 -10.47 1.35
CA GLY A 546 23.38 -11.12 1.01
C GLY A 546 23.22 -12.28 0.02
N ASP A 547 22.19 -12.25 -0.82
CA ASP A 547 21.91 -13.26 -1.83
C ASP A 547 22.72 -13.03 -3.13
N PRO A 548 22.73 -14.00 -4.08
CA PRO A 548 23.48 -13.84 -5.33
C PRO A 548 22.95 -12.68 -6.18
N GLY A 549 23.87 -11.89 -6.74
CA GLY A 549 23.57 -10.67 -7.51
C GLY A 549 23.76 -9.40 -6.69
N GLU A 550 23.50 -9.42 -5.38
CA GLU A 550 23.49 -8.20 -4.57
C GLU A 550 24.88 -7.54 -4.43
N GLY A 551 24.92 -6.24 -4.73
CA GLY A 551 26.06 -5.34 -4.57
C GLY A 551 27.20 -5.59 -5.56
N ASP A 552 26.94 -6.30 -6.65
CA ASP A 552 27.95 -6.65 -7.65
C ASP A 552 28.05 -5.64 -8.80
N GLY A 553 27.09 -4.71 -8.88
CA GLY A 553 27.00 -3.64 -9.88
C GLY A 553 26.52 -4.11 -11.25
N LYS A 554 25.91 -5.29 -11.37
CA LYS A 554 25.29 -5.83 -12.57
C LYS A 554 23.80 -6.13 -12.33
N PRO A 555 22.91 -5.92 -13.33
CA PRO A 555 21.53 -6.35 -13.24
C PRO A 555 21.42 -7.86 -13.00
N THR A 556 20.54 -8.28 -12.08
CA THR A 556 20.30 -9.70 -11.76
C THR A 556 18.84 -10.09 -11.99
N SER A 557 18.59 -10.80 -13.09
CA SER A 557 17.25 -11.29 -13.47
C SER A 557 16.76 -12.49 -12.67
N GLY A 558 15.47 -12.46 -12.31
CA GLY A 558 14.76 -13.56 -11.66
C GLY A 558 14.26 -14.67 -12.60
N ALA A 559 14.26 -14.43 -13.91
CA ALA A 559 13.51 -15.21 -14.92
C ALA A 559 13.80 -16.72 -14.90
N ARG A 560 15.04 -17.11 -14.53
CA ARG A 560 15.52 -18.50 -14.57
C ARG A 560 15.40 -19.23 -13.23
N PHE A 561 15.16 -18.51 -12.15
CA PHE A 561 15.29 -19.02 -10.78
C PHE A 561 13.95 -19.17 -10.04
N GLY A 562 12.86 -18.64 -10.61
CA GLY A 562 11.53 -18.62 -9.97
C GLY A 562 11.44 -17.62 -8.81
N LEU A 563 12.41 -16.72 -8.73
CA LEU A 563 12.51 -15.60 -7.81
C LEU A 563 12.22 -14.31 -8.59
N PRO A 564 11.87 -13.19 -7.91
CA PRO A 564 11.53 -11.95 -8.59
C PRO A 564 12.71 -11.37 -9.39
N GLY A 565 13.95 -11.48 -8.93
CA GLY A 565 15.05 -10.68 -9.47
C GLY A 565 15.06 -9.26 -8.91
N GLU A 566 15.97 -8.45 -9.42
CA GLU A 566 16.10 -7.04 -9.07
C GLU A 566 14.98 -6.18 -9.69
N PRO A 567 14.64 -5.01 -9.14
CA PRO A 567 13.77 -4.04 -9.82
C PRO A 567 14.34 -3.66 -11.19
N ASN A 568 13.50 -3.21 -12.13
CA ASN A 568 13.97 -2.62 -13.38
C ASN A 568 14.88 -3.56 -14.21
N ILE A 569 14.56 -4.86 -14.19
CA ILE A 569 15.20 -5.85 -15.08
C ILE A 569 14.22 -6.99 -15.40
N ASP A 570 14.14 -7.44 -16.65
CA ASP A 570 13.44 -8.65 -17.12
C ASP A 570 12.02 -8.83 -16.52
N VAL A 571 11.82 -9.87 -15.71
CA VAL A 571 10.51 -10.30 -15.17
C VAL A 571 9.89 -9.30 -14.18
N THR A 572 10.67 -8.30 -13.81
CA THR A 572 10.37 -7.21 -12.89
C THR A 572 10.24 -5.88 -13.60
N ASP A 573 10.89 -5.69 -14.76
CA ASP A 573 10.68 -4.54 -15.66
C ASP A 573 9.65 -4.86 -16.74
N VAL A 574 8.46 -4.28 -16.62
CA VAL A 574 7.38 -4.53 -17.56
C VAL A 574 7.51 -3.68 -18.84
N SER A 575 8.42 -2.71 -18.89
CA SER A 575 8.68 -1.88 -20.07
C SER A 575 9.40 -2.64 -21.19
N GLU A 576 10.11 -3.72 -20.85
CA GLU A 576 10.96 -4.49 -21.76
C GLU A 576 10.19 -5.54 -22.59
N THR A 577 9.05 -5.19 -23.18
CA THR A 577 8.33 -6.13 -24.07
C THR A 577 7.64 -5.39 -25.19
N ASP A 578 7.99 -5.72 -26.43
CA ASP A 578 7.22 -5.33 -27.61
C ASP A 578 5.81 -5.95 -27.54
N GLN A 579 4.81 -5.11 -27.39
CA GLN A 579 3.43 -5.54 -27.23
C GLN A 579 2.73 -5.63 -28.59
N ILE A 580 2.27 -6.83 -28.94
CA ILE A 580 1.38 -7.04 -30.09
C ILE A 580 0.11 -6.16 -30.08
N GLY A 581 -0.42 -5.83 -28.89
CA GLY A 581 -1.62 -5.00 -28.72
C GLY A 581 -2.93 -5.68 -29.17
N ILE A 582 -3.97 -4.90 -29.46
CA ILE A 582 -5.26 -5.42 -29.95
C ILE A 582 -5.19 -5.72 -31.45
N THR A 583 -5.26 -7.00 -31.80
CA THR A 583 -5.25 -7.46 -33.21
C THR A 583 -6.60 -7.99 -33.70
N GLY A 584 -7.59 -8.08 -32.80
CA GLY A 584 -8.96 -8.46 -33.15
C GLY A 584 -9.99 -8.06 -32.10
N SER A 585 -11.22 -7.77 -32.54
CA SER A 585 -12.35 -7.50 -31.64
C SER A 585 -13.69 -7.93 -32.23
N PHE A 586 -14.55 -8.54 -31.41
CA PHE A 586 -15.86 -9.09 -31.78
C PHE A 586 -16.89 -8.82 -30.72
N TYR A 587 -18.14 -8.60 -31.14
CA TYR A 587 -19.28 -8.64 -30.23
C TYR A 587 -20.33 -9.65 -30.74
N LYS A 588 -20.92 -10.40 -29.82
CA LYS A 588 -21.92 -11.45 -30.11
C LYS A 588 -23.08 -11.34 -29.13
N PRO A 589 -24.33 -11.65 -29.55
CA PRO A 589 -25.46 -11.61 -28.63
C PRO A 589 -25.16 -12.39 -27.35
N SER A 590 -25.59 -11.89 -26.20
CA SER A 590 -25.36 -12.48 -24.86
C SER A 590 -25.62 -13.99 -24.79
N SER A 591 -26.61 -14.47 -25.55
CA SER A 591 -26.96 -15.90 -25.68
C SER A 591 -25.86 -16.80 -26.29
N GLU A 592 -24.87 -16.22 -26.95
CA GLU A 592 -23.73 -16.91 -27.56
C GLU A 592 -22.45 -16.67 -26.73
N TRP A 593 -22.32 -17.38 -25.61
CA TRP A 593 -21.09 -17.39 -24.81
C TRP A 593 -20.00 -18.26 -25.43
N ILE A 594 -18.73 -18.04 -25.05
CA ILE A 594 -17.58 -18.77 -25.60
C ILE A 594 -17.68 -20.30 -25.50
N GLY A 595 -18.43 -20.80 -24.50
CA GLY A 595 -18.76 -22.22 -24.33
C GLY A 595 -19.47 -22.85 -25.55
N THR A 596 -20.21 -22.06 -26.31
CA THR A 596 -21.07 -22.54 -27.42
C THR A 596 -20.32 -22.77 -28.73
N TYR A 597 -19.10 -22.23 -28.86
CA TYR A 597 -18.32 -22.30 -30.08
C TYR A 597 -17.35 -23.49 -30.10
N THR A 598 -17.18 -24.07 -31.30
CA THR A 598 -16.12 -25.06 -31.58
C THR A 598 -14.74 -24.41 -31.55
N ASP A 599 -13.69 -25.19 -31.28
CA ASP A 599 -12.32 -24.66 -31.23
C ASP A 599 -11.92 -23.96 -32.51
N ASN A 600 -12.19 -24.55 -33.68
CA ASN A 600 -11.89 -23.93 -34.97
C ASN A 600 -12.59 -22.57 -35.14
N TYR A 601 -13.80 -22.41 -34.60
CA TYR A 601 -14.50 -21.14 -34.71
C TYR A 601 -13.81 -20.08 -33.86
N ILE A 602 -13.45 -20.39 -32.62
CA ILE A 602 -12.70 -19.48 -31.73
C ILE A 602 -11.34 -19.15 -32.36
N TRP A 603 -10.61 -20.15 -32.83
CA TRP A 603 -9.31 -19.96 -33.47
C TRP A 603 -9.38 -18.96 -34.63
N TYR A 604 -10.15 -19.26 -35.68
CA TYR A 604 -10.17 -18.43 -36.89
C TYR A 604 -10.89 -17.10 -36.74
N ASN A 605 -11.87 -17.00 -35.84
CA ASN A 605 -12.66 -15.77 -35.72
C ASN A 605 -12.14 -14.88 -34.61
N PHE A 606 -11.59 -15.43 -33.53
CA PHE A 606 -11.18 -14.66 -32.35
C PHE A 606 -9.65 -14.52 -32.26
N MET A 607 -8.90 -15.62 -32.40
CA MET A 607 -7.45 -15.65 -32.12
C MET A 607 -6.55 -15.23 -33.29
N VAL A 608 -6.93 -15.56 -34.53
CA VAL A 608 -6.14 -15.18 -35.70
C VAL A 608 -6.32 -13.66 -35.97
N PRO A 609 -5.22 -12.87 -36.03
CA PRO A 609 -5.25 -11.41 -36.23
C PRO A 609 -6.05 -10.95 -37.44
N GLY A 610 -6.60 -9.73 -37.37
CA GLY A 610 -7.15 -8.99 -38.52
C GLY A 610 -8.65 -9.17 -38.74
N ASN A 611 -9.41 -9.48 -37.70
CA ASN A 611 -10.87 -9.53 -37.76
C ASN A 611 -11.45 -8.49 -36.78
N PHE A 612 -12.21 -7.53 -37.30
CA PHE A 612 -12.77 -6.41 -36.53
C PHE A 612 -14.19 -6.13 -36.97
N PHE A 613 -15.07 -5.83 -36.00
CA PHE A 613 -16.33 -5.17 -36.31
C PHE A 613 -16.10 -3.67 -36.57
N ASP A 614 -17.07 -3.01 -37.22
CA ASP A 614 -17.04 -1.56 -37.43
C ASP A 614 -17.75 -0.87 -36.25
N PRO A 615 -17.04 -0.14 -35.37
CA PRO A 615 -17.65 0.52 -34.22
C PRO A 615 -18.72 1.54 -34.60
N ALA A 616 -18.68 2.10 -35.81
CA ALA A 616 -19.71 3.04 -36.28
C ALA A 616 -21.02 2.36 -36.71
N LYS A 617 -21.04 1.02 -36.76
CA LYS A 617 -22.20 0.20 -37.14
C LYS A 617 -22.75 -0.64 -35.99
N THR A 618 -22.24 -0.49 -34.77
CA THR A 618 -22.77 -1.18 -33.59
C THR A 618 -24.19 -0.71 -33.30
N VAL A 619 -24.97 -1.58 -32.69
CA VAL A 619 -26.36 -1.30 -32.30
C VAL A 619 -26.49 -1.62 -30.82
N ALA A 620 -27.32 -0.87 -30.11
CA ALA A 620 -27.61 -1.13 -28.70
C ALA A 620 -28.26 -2.52 -28.50
N GLY A 621 -27.89 -3.23 -27.45
CA GLY A 621 -28.39 -4.56 -27.11
C GLY A 621 -27.49 -5.30 -26.13
N GLU A 622 -27.81 -6.57 -25.83
CA GLU A 622 -27.03 -7.39 -24.89
C GLU A 622 -25.96 -8.20 -25.64
N TYR A 623 -24.67 -7.90 -25.40
CA TYR A 623 -23.56 -8.41 -26.21
C TYR A 623 -22.30 -8.80 -25.43
N ASN A 624 -21.89 -10.05 -25.57
CA ASN A 624 -20.54 -10.45 -25.16
C ASN A 624 -19.49 -9.80 -26.09
N LEU A 625 -18.51 -9.11 -25.50
CA LEU A 625 -17.35 -8.54 -26.18
C LEU A 625 -16.16 -9.49 -26.05
N TYR A 626 -15.37 -9.60 -27.11
CA TYR A 626 -14.16 -10.40 -27.16
C TYR A 626 -13.05 -9.54 -27.72
N ILE A 627 -11.93 -9.46 -27.02
CA ILE A 627 -10.75 -8.69 -27.42
C ILE A 627 -9.59 -9.68 -27.49
N ASN A 628 -8.77 -9.58 -28.53
CA ASN A 628 -7.72 -10.53 -28.84
C ASN A 628 -6.38 -9.82 -29.02
N SER A 629 -5.34 -10.38 -28.42
CA SER A 629 -3.95 -10.10 -28.80
C SER A 629 -3.47 -11.14 -29.81
N GLY A 630 -2.56 -10.76 -30.68
CA GLY A 630 -2.16 -11.57 -31.83
C GLY A 630 -1.55 -12.91 -31.45
N LEU A 631 -1.13 -13.63 -32.47
CA LEU A 631 -0.49 -14.92 -32.23
C LEU A 631 0.98 -14.67 -31.89
N PHE A 632 1.57 -15.56 -31.10
CA PHE A 632 2.98 -15.54 -30.73
C PHE A 632 3.49 -16.97 -30.53
N PRO A 633 4.80 -17.22 -30.73
CA PRO A 633 5.41 -18.51 -30.41
C PRO A 633 5.66 -18.66 -28.89
N LEU A 634 5.55 -19.88 -28.36
CA LEU A 634 5.84 -20.17 -26.94
C LEU A 634 6.65 -21.47 -26.80
N GLN A 635 7.96 -21.32 -26.58
CA GLN A 635 8.92 -22.44 -26.47
C GLN A 635 8.75 -23.22 -25.16
N PRO A 636 9.19 -24.50 -25.09
CA PRO A 636 9.16 -25.27 -23.85
C PRO A 636 9.90 -24.55 -22.71
N GLY A 637 9.20 -24.27 -21.61
CA GLY A 637 9.71 -23.55 -20.45
C GLY A 637 9.56 -22.03 -20.49
N GLN A 638 9.33 -21.45 -21.67
CA GLN A 638 9.11 -20.01 -21.85
C GLN A 638 7.81 -19.57 -21.17
N THR A 639 7.81 -18.34 -20.67
CA THR A 639 6.68 -17.71 -20.00
C THR A 639 6.45 -16.34 -20.63
N GLU A 640 5.24 -16.11 -21.10
CA GLU A 640 4.84 -14.83 -21.70
C GLU A 640 3.84 -14.11 -20.79
N PRO A 641 4.03 -12.81 -20.54
CA PRO A 641 3.12 -12.02 -19.73
C PRO A 641 1.95 -11.47 -20.57
N PHE A 642 0.83 -11.20 -19.90
CA PHE A 642 -0.32 -10.54 -20.47
C PHE A 642 -1.03 -9.78 -19.36
N SER A 643 -1.26 -8.48 -19.54
CA SER A 643 -1.80 -7.62 -18.49
C SER A 643 -2.95 -6.75 -19.01
N LEU A 644 -4.04 -6.71 -18.24
CA LEU A 644 -5.26 -5.97 -18.54
C LEU A 644 -5.60 -5.04 -17.38
N ALA A 645 -5.93 -3.79 -17.66
CA ALA A 645 -6.66 -2.95 -16.73
C ALA A 645 -8.15 -2.89 -17.05
N VAL A 646 -8.98 -3.14 -16.03
CA VAL A 646 -10.41 -2.85 -16.05
C VAL A 646 -10.63 -1.48 -15.42
N ILE A 647 -11.04 -0.49 -16.23
CA ILE A 647 -11.14 0.91 -15.85
C ILE A 647 -12.61 1.33 -15.85
N LEU A 648 -13.05 2.01 -14.79
CA LEU A 648 -14.40 2.57 -14.68
C LEU A 648 -14.38 4.09 -14.62
N ALA A 649 -15.39 4.70 -15.23
CA ALA A 649 -15.62 6.14 -15.12
C ALA A 649 -17.10 6.48 -15.20
N ASN A 650 -17.46 7.62 -14.62
CA ASN A 650 -18.79 8.20 -14.77
C ASN A 650 -18.71 9.64 -15.25
N GLY A 651 -19.87 10.22 -15.56
CA GLY A 651 -19.98 11.59 -16.03
C GLY A 651 -21.32 12.22 -15.64
N PRO A 652 -21.55 13.47 -16.05
CA PRO A 652 -22.82 14.13 -15.79
C PRO A 652 -23.98 13.42 -16.50
N ILE A 653 -25.20 13.67 -16.03
CA ILE A 653 -26.45 13.15 -16.65
C ILE A 653 -26.59 13.60 -18.12
N GLN A 654 -26.05 14.77 -18.47
CA GLN A 654 -26.10 15.30 -19.84
C GLN A 654 -24.88 14.85 -20.66
N ASP A 655 -24.88 13.59 -21.09
CA ASP A 655 -23.84 13.00 -21.94
C ASP A 655 -24.43 11.98 -22.95
N PRO A 656 -25.31 12.43 -23.87
CA PRO A 656 -26.17 11.55 -24.68
C PRO A 656 -25.41 10.59 -25.61
N ASN A 657 -24.10 10.77 -25.81
CA ASN A 657 -23.26 9.92 -26.64
C ASN A 657 -22.08 9.31 -25.87
N GLY A 658 -22.08 9.41 -24.53
CA GLY A 658 -21.01 8.92 -23.65
C GLY A 658 -19.64 9.56 -23.88
N GLN A 659 -19.55 10.73 -24.54
CA GLN A 659 -18.27 11.31 -24.96
C GLN A 659 -17.46 11.80 -23.76
N PHE A 660 -18.13 12.37 -22.76
CA PHE A 660 -17.44 12.80 -21.54
C PHE A 660 -16.89 11.60 -20.78
N ARG A 661 -17.71 10.56 -20.61
CA ARG A 661 -17.31 9.30 -19.96
C ARG A 661 -16.13 8.63 -20.66
N LYS A 662 -16.15 8.54 -22.00
CA LYS A 662 -15.03 8.03 -22.79
C LYS A 662 -13.75 8.84 -22.54
N GLN A 663 -13.85 10.17 -22.53
CA GLN A 663 -12.68 11.00 -22.22
C GLN A 663 -12.17 10.76 -20.79
N GLN A 664 -13.05 10.50 -19.81
CA GLN A 664 -12.62 10.13 -18.46
C GLN A 664 -11.90 8.77 -18.43
N ILE A 665 -12.38 7.77 -19.17
CA ILE A 665 -11.67 6.49 -19.34
C ILE A 665 -10.27 6.73 -19.91
N LEU A 666 -10.14 7.51 -20.99
CA LEU A 666 -8.83 7.77 -21.60
C LEU A 666 -7.90 8.53 -20.64
N ASN A 667 -8.42 9.48 -19.85
CA ASN A 667 -7.61 10.18 -18.85
C ASN A 667 -7.13 9.24 -17.73
N LYS A 668 -7.97 8.29 -17.30
CA LYS A 668 -7.59 7.27 -16.31
C LYS A 668 -6.65 6.21 -16.90
N LYS A 669 -6.80 5.88 -18.18
CA LYS A 669 -5.90 5.00 -18.92
C LYS A 669 -4.47 5.53 -18.87
N ILE A 670 -4.25 6.84 -19.04
CA ILE A 670 -2.92 7.44 -18.94
C ILE A 670 -2.26 7.10 -17.58
N ARG A 671 -2.97 7.29 -16.47
CA ARG A 671 -2.44 6.96 -15.12
C ARG A 671 -2.24 5.47 -14.90
N THR A 672 -3.11 4.66 -15.50
CA THR A 672 -3.03 3.20 -15.46
C THR A 672 -1.82 2.70 -16.26
N GLN A 673 -1.54 3.29 -17.42
CA GLN A 673 -0.37 3.00 -18.24
C GLN A 673 0.90 3.49 -17.55
N GLU A 674 0.90 4.69 -16.95
CA GLU A 674 2.02 5.15 -16.12
C GLU A 674 2.27 4.17 -14.97
N THR A 675 1.25 3.62 -14.34
CA THR A 675 1.43 2.59 -13.30
C THR A 675 2.08 1.34 -13.87
N TYR A 676 1.69 0.91 -15.07
CA TYR A 676 2.36 -0.19 -15.77
C TYR A 676 3.83 0.15 -16.03
N ASN A 677 4.13 1.23 -16.76
CA ASN A 677 5.48 1.69 -17.11
C ASN A 677 6.39 2.04 -15.92
N ASN A 678 5.91 1.95 -14.67
CA ASN A 678 6.72 2.09 -13.47
C ASN A 678 6.71 0.77 -12.69
N ASP A 679 6.65 -0.36 -13.39
CA ASP A 679 6.58 -1.71 -12.82
C ASP A 679 5.50 -1.88 -11.77
N TYR A 680 4.30 -1.35 -11.99
CA TYR A 680 3.25 -1.34 -10.98
C TYR A 680 3.64 -0.67 -9.65
N GLN A 681 4.81 -0.02 -9.54
CA GLN A 681 5.25 0.75 -8.40
C GLN A 681 4.62 2.13 -8.48
N PHE A 682 3.96 2.54 -7.41
CA PHE A 682 3.24 3.81 -7.39
C PHE A 682 3.33 4.45 -6.02
N ALA A 683 2.98 5.74 -5.97
CA ALA A 683 2.88 6.47 -4.70
C ALA A 683 1.83 5.81 -3.81
N ASN A 684 2.27 5.41 -2.61
CA ASN A 684 1.50 4.64 -1.66
C ASN A 684 1.03 5.52 -0.52
N ALA A 685 -0.22 5.31 -0.09
CA ALA A 685 -0.72 5.99 1.09
C ALA A 685 0.05 5.56 2.36
N PRO A 686 0.11 6.42 3.39
CA PRO A 686 0.73 6.03 4.65
C PRO A 686 0.09 4.79 5.25
N ILE A 687 0.86 4.03 6.03
CA ILE A 687 0.44 2.81 6.70
C ILE A 687 -0.89 3.06 7.43
N THR A 688 -1.85 2.16 7.21
CA THR A 688 -3.16 2.24 7.85
C THR A 688 -3.05 2.11 9.39
N PRO A 689 -3.55 3.07 10.17
CA PRO A 689 -3.52 2.98 11.64
C PRO A 689 -4.59 2.03 12.20
N THR A 690 -4.48 1.64 13.47
CA THR A 690 -5.47 0.81 14.18
C THR A 690 -6.40 1.68 15.02
N LEU A 691 -7.71 1.65 14.76
CA LEU A 691 -8.74 2.44 15.44
C LEU A 691 -9.47 1.63 16.51
N THR A 692 -9.67 2.25 17.67
CA THR A 692 -10.62 1.79 18.68
C THR A 692 -11.68 2.86 18.95
N ALA A 693 -12.94 2.44 19.07
CA ALA A 693 -14.07 3.31 19.42
C ALA A 693 -14.71 2.87 20.74
N VAL A 694 -14.84 3.80 21.67
CA VAL A 694 -15.41 3.59 23.00
C VAL A 694 -16.74 4.35 23.10
N PRO A 695 -17.89 3.64 23.23
CA PRO A 695 -19.18 4.27 23.39
C PRO A 695 -19.28 5.01 24.73
N GLY A 696 -19.88 6.20 24.71
CA GLY A 696 -20.24 6.95 25.91
C GLY A 696 -21.61 7.61 25.78
N ASP A 697 -22.13 8.15 26.87
CA ASP A 697 -23.43 8.82 26.87
C ASP A 697 -23.42 10.08 25.97
N ASN A 698 -24.12 10.02 24.84
CA ASN A 698 -24.20 11.04 23.80
C ASN A 698 -22.83 11.47 23.26
N LYS A 699 -21.87 10.55 23.22
CA LYS A 699 -20.54 10.76 22.65
C LYS A 699 -19.88 9.44 22.26
N VAL A 700 -18.85 9.52 21.44
CA VAL A 700 -17.94 8.40 21.18
C VAL A 700 -16.51 8.91 21.37
N THR A 701 -15.69 8.16 22.10
CA THR A 701 -14.26 8.43 22.22
C THR A 701 -13.51 7.50 21.28
N LEU A 702 -12.71 8.05 20.39
CA LEU A 702 -11.86 7.34 19.45
C LEU A 702 -10.40 7.44 19.91
N TYR A 703 -9.61 6.39 19.71
CA TYR A 703 -8.16 6.43 19.86
C TYR A 703 -7.48 5.45 18.89
N TRP A 704 -6.24 5.74 18.52
CA TRP A 704 -5.50 4.98 17.51
C TRP A 704 -4.00 4.92 17.81
N ASP A 705 -3.29 4.05 17.08
CA ASP A 705 -1.82 3.92 17.12
C ASP A 705 -1.10 4.92 16.18
N ASP A 706 0.21 5.04 16.34
CA ASP A 706 1.09 5.98 15.62
C ASP A 706 1.81 5.33 14.43
N ALA A 707 1.39 4.13 14.00
CA ALA A 707 2.10 3.34 12.99
C ALA A 707 2.31 4.09 11.66
N ALA A 708 1.35 4.93 11.29
CA ALA A 708 1.38 5.73 10.06
C ALA A 708 2.52 6.75 10.02
N GLU A 709 2.96 7.26 11.17
CA GLU A 709 4.00 8.31 11.26
C GLU A 709 5.39 7.81 10.84
N SER A 710 5.56 6.49 10.76
CA SER A 710 6.79 5.83 10.30
C SER A 710 6.76 5.38 8.84
N SER A 711 5.72 5.77 8.09
CA SER A 711 5.55 5.40 6.68
C SER A 711 6.65 6.00 5.81
N PHE A 712 7.06 5.25 4.79
CA PHE A 712 8.04 5.70 3.80
C PHE A 712 7.58 5.28 2.41
N ASP A 713 7.38 6.27 1.53
CA ASP A 713 7.07 6.08 0.12
C ASP A 713 8.37 5.98 -0.70
N LYS A 714 8.72 4.75 -1.11
CA LYS A 714 9.90 4.46 -1.94
C LYS A 714 9.78 5.13 -3.31
N TYR A 715 8.60 5.11 -3.92
CA TYR A 715 8.37 5.66 -5.26
C TYR A 715 8.60 7.17 -5.28
N ILE A 716 8.01 7.91 -4.33
CA ILE A 716 8.22 9.36 -4.19
C ILE A 716 9.70 9.69 -3.97
N ASN A 717 10.41 8.89 -3.15
CA ASN A 717 11.84 9.09 -2.95
C ASN A 717 12.66 8.88 -4.24
N ASN A 718 12.33 7.84 -5.02
CA ASN A 718 13.04 7.50 -6.26
C ASN A 718 12.90 8.60 -7.33
N ILE A 719 11.73 9.22 -7.45
CA ILE A 719 11.51 10.35 -8.39
C ILE A 719 11.97 11.73 -7.84
N GLY A 720 12.76 11.73 -6.76
CA GLY A 720 13.40 12.93 -6.19
C GLY A 720 12.54 13.73 -5.20
N GLY A 721 11.41 13.18 -4.75
CA GLY A 721 10.60 13.71 -3.66
C GLY A 721 11.13 13.32 -2.26
N ASN A 722 10.43 13.74 -1.20
CA ASN A 722 10.71 13.28 0.16
C ASN A 722 9.82 12.08 0.46
N GLY A 723 10.36 10.86 0.51
CA GLY A 723 9.58 9.66 0.82
C GLY A 723 9.01 9.60 2.24
N ASN A 724 9.47 10.44 3.18
CA ASN A 724 8.80 10.59 4.49
C ASN A 724 7.75 11.71 4.36
N ASP A 725 6.63 11.40 3.71
CA ASP A 725 5.61 12.38 3.32
C ASP A 725 4.31 12.32 4.12
N PHE A 726 4.25 11.52 5.18
CA PHE A 726 3.13 11.54 6.13
C PHE A 726 2.87 12.96 6.66
N GLU A 727 1.60 13.38 6.66
CA GLU A 727 1.18 14.71 7.12
C GLU A 727 0.18 14.66 8.28
N GLY A 728 -0.71 13.68 8.33
CA GLY A 728 -1.68 13.65 9.44
C GLY A 728 -2.76 12.57 9.39
N TYR A 729 -3.79 12.78 10.21
CA TYR A 729 -4.95 11.90 10.34
C TYR A 729 -6.27 12.63 10.05
N ARG A 730 -7.22 11.94 9.41
CA ARG A 730 -8.61 12.41 9.20
C ARG A 730 -9.60 11.40 9.79
N ILE A 731 -10.62 11.91 10.46
CA ILE A 731 -11.68 11.09 11.06
C ILE A 731 -12.95 11.26 10.25
N TYR A 732 -13.52 10.15 9.80
CA TYR A 732 -14.81 10.08 9.15
C TYR A 732 -15.85 9.43 10.05
N ARG A 733 -17.10 9.86 9.90
CA ARG A 733 -18.25 9.22 10.53
C ARG A 733 -19.38 9.09 9.52
N ALA A 734 -19.93 7.90 9.46
CA ALA A 734 -21.09 7.57 8.66
C ALA A 734 -22.21 6.93 9.50
N SER A 735 -23.44 7.10 9.05
CA SER A 735 -24.61 6.35 9.52
C SER A 735 -24.94 5.17 8.61
N ASP A 736 -24.37 5.18 7.41
CA ASP A 736 -24.40 4.11 6.43
C ASP A 736 -23.07 3.35 6.42
N ALA A 737 -23.13 2.02 6.32
CA ALA A 737 -21.94 1.18 6.40
C ALA A 737 -21.00 1.34 5.19
N ALA A 738 -21.50 1.79 4.04
CA ALA A 738 -20.69 2.05 2.86
C ALA A 738 -20.06 3.46 2.84
N PHE A 739 -20.19 4.23 3.94
CA PHE A 739 -19.68 5.60 4.07
C PHE A 739 -20.18 6.58 2.97
N GLN A 740 -21.28 6.25 2.30
CA GLN A 740 -21.81 7.04 1.19
C GLN A 740 -22.32 8.42 1.64
N ASP A 741 -22.82 8.53 2.87
CA ASP A 741 -23.26 9.80 3.46
C ASP A 741 -22.10 10.74 3.84
N ALA A 742 -20.85 10.26 3.85
CA ALA A 742 -19.65 11.08 4.00
C ALA A 742 -19.13 11.62 2.65
N SER A 743 -19.46 10.98 1.52
CA SER A 743 -19.01 11.32 0.15
C SER A 743 -19.72 12.55 -0.44
N VAL A 744 -19.59 13.70 0.20
CA VAL A 744 -20.33 14.93 -0.15
C VAL A 744 -19.52 15.97 -0.91
N ILE A 745 -18.20 15.80 -1.04
CA ILE A 745 -17.34 16.73 -1.79
C ILE A 745 -17.27 16.24 -3.24
N THR A 746 -17.67 17.10 -4.17
CA THR A 746 -17.70 16.78 -5.60
C THR A 746 -16.62 17.49 -6.39
N ASP A 747 -16.23 16.92 -7.52
CA ASP A 747 -15.42 17.58 -8.55
C ASP A 747 -16.14 18.80 -9.17
N ALA A 748 -15.47 19.47 -10.13
CA ALA A 748 -16.03 20.64 -10.81
C ALA A 748 -17.24 20.35 -11.73
N LYS A 749 -17.62 19.07 -11.90
CA LYS A 749 -18.72 18.59 -12.73
C LYS A 749 -19.86 17.94 -11.92
N GLY A 750 -19.69 17.80 -10.61
CA GLY A 750 -20.69 17.29 -9.67
C GLY A 750 -20.56 15.80 -9.35
N SER A 751 -19.48 15.13 -9.76
CA SER A 751 -19.22 13.74 -9.38
C SER A 751 -18.59 13.70 -7.98
N PRO A 752 -19.02 12.83 -7.04
CA PRO A 752 -18.36 12.67 -5.75
C PRO A 752 -16.87 12.33 -5.92
N ALA A 753 -16.01 13.03 -5.18
CA ALA A 753 -14.55 12.90 -5.28
C ALA A 753 -13.88 12.66 -3.92
N PHE A 754 -14.33 13.34 -2.86
CA PHE A 754 -13.78 13.19 -1.51
C PHE A 754 -14.86 13.02 -0.44
N LYS A 755 -14.47 12.41 0.68
CA LYS A 755 -15.29 12.38 1.90
C LYS A 755 -15.04 13.62 2.74
N LEU A 756 -16.06 14.07 3.48
CA LEU A 756 -15.93 15.18 4.41
C LEU A 756 -15.54 14.66 5.81
N PRO A 757 -14.32 14.96 6.31
CA PRO A 757 -13.93 14.56 7.65
C PRO A 757 -14.69 15.37 8.70
N ILE A 758 -14.90 14.76 9.87
CA ILE A 758 -15.47 15.44 11.05
C ILE A 758 -14.40 15.97 12.00
N ALA A 759 -13.15 15.50 11.85
CA ALA A 759 -11.96 16.01 12.52
C ALA A 759 -10.71 15.71 11.69
N GLN A 760 -9.66 16.52 11.85
CA GLN A 760 -8.38 16.39 11.16
C GLN A 760 -7.26 16.88 12.09
N PHE A 761 -6.13 16.17 12.07
CA PHE A 761 -4.95 16.44 12.89
C PHE A 761 -3.70 16.32 12.02
N ASP A 762 -3.03 17.44 11.79
CA ASP A 762 -1.86 17.62 10.93
C ASP A 762 -0.61 17.93 11.76
N ILE A 763 0.58 17.71 11.18
CA ILE A 763 1.84 18.05 11.82
C ILE A 763 1.90 19.57 12.02
N GLU A 764 2.07 20.02 13.26
CA GLU A 764 2.09 21.46 13.55
C GLU A 764 3.44 22.12 13.20
N ASN A 765 3.38 23.30 12.61
CA ASN A 765 4.51 24.18 12.28
C ASN A 765 5.56 23.56 11.33
N ASN A 766 5.15 22.70 10.39
CA ASN A 766 6.04 22.15 9.35
C ASN A 766 5.97 22.94 8.03
N GLY A 767 4.98 23.83 7.86
CA GLY A 767 4.79 24.64 6.65
C GLY A 767 4.01 23.94 5.53
N ILE A 768 3.37 22.80 5.79
CA ILE A 768 2.51 22.05 4.88
C ILE A 768 1.06 22.22 5.35
N PHE A 769 0.24 22.92 4.58
CA PHE A 769 -1.14 23.23 4.99
C PHE A 769 -1.98 23.76 3.82
N GLY A 770 -3.28 23.90 4.07
CA GLY A 770 -4.23 24.46 3.11
C GLY A 770 -4.60 23.45 2.03
N TYR A 771 -4.87 23.94 0.83
CA TYR A 771 -5.24 23.07 -0.29
C TYR A 771 -4.01 22.68 -1.10
N ASP A 772 -3.96 21.42 -1.52
CA ASP A 772 -2.92 20.92 -2.41
C ASP A 772 -2.92 21.68 -3.75
N SER A 773 -1.75 21.77 -4.37
CA SER A 773 -1.54 22.54 -5.60
C SER A 773 -1.89 21.81 -6.89
N ILE A 774 -2.04 20.48 -6.86
CA ILE A 774 -2.27 19.65 -8.05
C ILE A 774 -3.77 19.59 -8.32
N GLY A 775 -4.54 19.27 -7.29
CA GLY A 775 -5.95 19.00 -7.34
C GLY A 775 -6.29 17.75 -8.18
N TYR A 776 -7.55 17.36 -8.12
CA TYR A 776 -8.13 16.28 -8.88
C TYR A 776 -9.42 16.78 -9.53
N GLN A 777 -9.47 16.83 -10.87
CA GLN A 777 -10.68 17.21 -11.64
C GLN A 777 -11.37 18.53 -11.17
N GLY A 778 -10.58 19.48 -10.68
CA GLY A 778 -11.05 20.79 -10.21
C GLY A 778 -11.49 20.86 -8.74
N VAL A 779 -11.21 19.83 -7.94
CA VAL A 779 -11.28 19.84 -6.47
C VAL A 779 -9.88 19.60 -5.89
N SER A 780 -9.55 20.22 -4.76
CA SER A 780 -8.26 20.03 -4.07
C SER A 780 -8.44 19.33 -2.73
N PHE A 781 -7.48 18.50 -2.36
CA PHE A 781 -7.32 17.90 -1.05
C PHE A 781 -6.90 18.97 -0.03
N TYR A 782 -7.40 18.85 1.20
CA TYR A 782 -7.09 19.79 2.28
C TYR A 782 -6.10 19.17 3.27
N LEU A 783 -4.87 19.70 3.31
CA LEU A 783 -3.75 19.19 4.09
C LEU A 783 -3.78 19.59 5.57
N GLY A 784 -4.67 20.50 5.98
CA GLY A 784 -4.80 20.95 7.36
C GLY A 784 -4.51 22.44 7.56
N ASP A 785 -4.35 22.85 8.81
CA ASP A 785 -4.24 24.26 9.23
C ASP A 785 -2.83 24.67 9.75
N ASP A 786 -1.85 23.76 9.79
CA ASP A 786 -0.49 23.90 10.37
C ASP A 786 -0.49 24.22 11.89
N THR A 787 -1.62 24.02 12.56
CA THR A 787 -1.84 24.47 13.95
C THR A 787 -2.59 23.49 14.85
N THR A 788 -2.99 22.33 14.30
CA THR A 788 -3.79 21.36 15.05
C THR A 788 -2.93 20.45 15.92
N GLY A 789 -1.79 20.01 15.38
CA GLY A 789 -0.89 19.04 15.99
C GLY A 789 -1.46 17.63 15.94
N LEU A 790 -0.56 16.64 15.86
CA LEU A 790 -0.96 15.23 15.89
C LEU A 790 -1.64 14.89 17.23
N GLN A 791 -2.72 14.10 17.14
CA GLN A 791 -3.43 13.54 18.27
C GLN A 791 -3.64 12.05 18.01
N HIS A 792 -3.78 11.27 19.08
CA HIS A 792 -4.04 9.84 19.05
C HIS A 792 -5.31 9.47 19.82
N SER A 793 -6.12 10.48 20.15
CA SER A 793 -7.46 10.30 20.67
C SER A 793 -8.32 11.53 20.39
N TRP A 794 -9.60 11.30 20.13
CA TRP A 794 -10.57 12.37 19.91
C TRP A 794 -11.96 11.97 20.40
N VAL A 795 -12.75 12.93 20.84
CA VAL A 795 -14.13 12.69 21.28
C VAL A 795 -15.09 13.31 20.28
N ASP A 796 -16.01 12.52 19.72
CA ASP A 796 -17.18 13.01 18.99
C ASP A 796 -18.28 13.39 20.00
N PRO A 797 -18.51 14.69 20.28
CA PRO A 797 -19.56 15.12 21.21
C PRO A 797 -20.95 15.18 20.54
N THR A 798 -21.02 14.90 19.24
CA THR A 798 -22.24 15.06 18.44
C THR A 798 -23.00 13.75 18.25
N ALA A 799 -22.34 12.60 18.49
CA ALA A 799 -22.97 11.28 18.50
C ALA A 799 -24.18 11.22 19.44
N LYS A 800 -25.20 10.45 19.06
CA LYS A 800 -26.47 10.33 19.79
C LYS A 800 -26.74 8.89 20.18
N ASN A 801 -27.24 8.69 21.40
CA ASN A 801 -27.54 7.35 21.88
C ASN A 801 -28.55 6.65 20.98
N GLY A 802 -28.37 5.34 20.80
CA GLY A 802 -29.25 4.49 20.00
C GLY A 802 -28.95 4.47 18.51
N PHE A 803 -28.12 5.39 17.98
CA PHE A 803 -27.66 5.36 16.59
C PHE A 803 -26.43 4.46 16.47
N THR A 804 -26.40 3.63 15.44
CA THR A 804 -25.18 2.92 15.05
C THR A 804 -24.36 3.85 14.18
N TYR A 805 -23.10 4.07 14.54
CA TYR A 805 -22.15 4.86 13.79
C TYR A 805 -21.01 3.98 13.30
N TYR A 806 -20.55 4.29 12.09
CA TYR A 806 -19.33 3.77 11.51
C TYR A 806 -18.30 4.89 11.56
N TYR A 807 -17.22 4.68 12.30
CA TYR A 807 -16.08 5.59 12.31
C TYR A 807 -14.94 4.98 11.53
N ALA A 808 -14.23 5.81 10.77
CA ALA A 808 -12.99 5.44 10.14
C ALA A 808 -11.95 6.52 10.44
N ILE A 809 -10.70 6.11 10.55
CA ILE A 809 -9.55 7.01 10.56
C ILE A 809 -8.68 6.71 9.35
N THR A 810 -8.24 7.74 8.65
CA THR A 810 -7.26 7.61 7.57
C THR A 810 -6.03 8.41 7.94
N SER A 811 -4.86 7.83 7.72
CA SER A 811 -3.61 8.59 7.61
C SER A 811 -3.51 9.17 6.20
N TYR A 812 -2.89 10.33 6.05
CA TYR A 812 -2.68 10.96 4.75
C TYR A 812 -1.29 11.59 4.64
N ASP A 813 -0.81 11.66 3.41
CA ASP A 813 0.47 12.28 3.04
C ASP A 813 0.27 13.66 2.38
N PHE A 814 1.38 14.33 2.03
CA PHE A 814 1.35 15.57 1.24
C PHE A 814 1.72 15.38 -0.24
N GLY A 815 2.06 14.16 -0.67
CA GLY A 815 2.45 13.81 -2.03
C GLY A 815 3.71 14.51 -2.54
N TYR A 816 3.82 14.66 -3.86
CA TYR A 816 4.97 15.32 -4.51
C TYR A 816 4.56 16.15 -5.73
N THR A 817 4.41 17.47 -5.52
CA THR A 817 3.94 18.42 -6.54
C THR A 817 4.77 18.43 -7.82
N LEU A 818 6.11 18.38 -7.73
CA LEU A 818 6.97 18.42 -8.93
C LEU A 818 6.82 17.17 -9.78
N GLY A 819 6.53 16.02 -9.16
CA GLY A 819 6.21 14.76 -9.83
C GLY A 819 4.75 14.61 -10.26
N GLY A 820 3.90 15.62 -10.02
CA GLY A 820 2.48 15.55 -10.38
C GLY A 820 1.64 14.59 -9.51
N ILE A 821 2.16 14.21 -8.33
CA ILE A 821 1.53 13.27 -7.40
C ILE A 821 0.84 14.05 -6.30
N GLY A 822 -0.49 13.97 -6.25
CA GLY A 822 -1.29 14.64 -5.24
C GLY A 822 -1.27 13.88 -3.90
N PRO A 823 -1.77 14.50 -2.83
CA PRO A 823 -1.95 13.84 -1.54
C PRO A 823 -2.79 12.59 -1.63
N SER A 824 -2.46 11.57 -0.84
CA SER A 824 -3.19 10.33 -0.73
C SER A 824 -3.55 10.01 0.71
N GLU A 825 -4.61 9.21 0.90
CA GLU A 825 -5.03 8.75 2.22
C GLU A 825 -5.31 7.24 2.17
N CYS A 826 -5.00 6.52 3.26
CA CYS A 826 -5.18 5.08 3.28
C CYS A 826 -6.67 4.67 3.16
N ASP A 827 -6.96 3.52 2.54
CA ASP A 827 -8.35 3.09 2.30
C ASP A 827 -9.18 2.95 3.59
N ILE A 828 -10.49 3.22 3.47
CA ILE A 828 -11.49 2.84 4.47
C ILE A 828 -11.97 1.44 4.11
N THR A 829 -11.34 0.44 4.70
CA THR A 829 -11.67 -0.96 4.40
C THR A 829 -12.91 -1.42 5.17
N ILE A 830 -14.02 -1.59 4.46
CA ILE A 830 -15.25 -2.19 4.98
C ILE A 830 -15.89 -3.05 3.89
N SER A 831 -16.07 -4.33 4.21
CA SER A 831 -16.76 -5.26 3.32
C SER A 831 -18.17 -5.45 3.84
N LEU A 832 -19.16 -5.20 2.99
CA LEU A 832 -20.54 -5.46 3.34
C LEU A 832 -20.97 -6.83 2.85
N ASN A 833 -21.73 -7.51 3.70
CA ASN A 833 -22.70 -8.47 3.23
C ASN A 833 -23.74 -7.76 2.38
N PRO A 834 -24.45 -8.53 1.56
CA PRO A 834 -25.22 -7.98 0.46
C PRO A 834 -26.62 -7.54 0.87
N ASP A 835 -27.02 -7.93 2.07
CA ASP A 835 -28.15 -7.34 2.79
C ASP A 835 -27.79 -6.00 3.46
N GLY A 836 -26.56 -5.50 3.22
CA GLY A 836 -26.00 -4.27 3.78
C GLY A 836 -25.40 -4.43 5.18
N THR A 837 -25.41 -5.64 5.76
CA THR A 837 -24.78 -5.88 7.06
C THR A 837 -23.26 -5.91 6.92
N VAL A 838 -22.52 -5.60 7.98
CA VAL A 838 -21.05 -5.67 7.93
C VAL A 838 -20.59 -7.13 7.86
N LYS A 839 -19.77 -7.46 6.87
CA LYS A 839 -19.06 -8.75 6.77
C LYS A 839 -17.75 -8.68 7.56
N SER A 840 -16.92 -7.67 7.27
CA SER A 840 -15.61 -7.47 7.87
C SER A 840 -15.27 -5.98 7.94
N LEU A 841 -14.41 -5.64 8.91
CA LEU A 841 -13.92 -4.28 9.14
C LEU A 841 -12.39 -4.30 9.02
N GLY A 842 -11.83 -3.28 8.36
CA GLY A 842 -10.42 -2.97 8.43
C GLY A 842 -10.04 -2.48 9.83
N LYS A 843 -8.75 -2.57 10.16
CA LYS A 843 -8.22 -2.14 11.46
C LYS A 843 -8.47 -0.66 11.76
N ASN A 844 -8.65 0.17 10.74
CA ASN A 844 -8.95 1.60 10.87
C ASN A 844 -10.45 1.93 10.92
N VAL A 845 -11.34 0.93 10.93
CA VAL A 845 -12.80 1.12 10.94
C VAL A 845 -13.40 0.50 12.21
N ALA A 846 -14.26 1.25 12.89
CA ALA A 846 -14.96 0.81 14.09
C ALA A 846 -16.47 1.07 14.00
N VAL A 847 -17.26 0.08 14.44
CA VAL A 847 -18.73 0.20 14.54
C VAL A 847 -19.10 0.33 16.01
N VAL A 848 -19.85 1.38 16.34
CA VAL A 848 -20.20 1.69 17.72
C VAL A 848 -21.61 2.25 17.82
N LYS A 849 -22.32 1.84 18.87
CA LYS A 849 -23.63 2.35 19.24
C LYS A 849 -23.53 2.96 20.65
N PRO A 850 -23.40 4.29 20.79
CA PRO A 850 -23.42 4.90 22.12
C PRO A 850 -24.78 4.69 22.78
N GLU A 851 -24.76 4.50 24.10
CA GLU A 851 -25.97 4.30 24.90
C GLU A 851 -25.84 5.03 26.24
N ALA A 852 -26.99 5.26 26.90
CA ALA A 852 -26.99 5.80 28.25
C ALA A 852 -26.46 4.73 29.22
N PRO A 853 -25.67 5.09 30.25
CA PRO A 853 -25.11 4.12 31.17
C PRO A 853 -26.17 3.41 32.01
N SER A 854 -25.80 2.26 32.57
CA SER A 854 -26.66 1.55 33.50
C SER A 854 -27.01 2.42 34.72
N GLY A 855 -28.23 2.28 35.24
CA GLY A 855 -28.65 2.98 36.46
C GLY A 855 -27.69 2.70 37.62
N GLY A 856 -27.24 3.76 38.31
CA GLY A 856 -26.27 3.66 39.40
C GLY A 856 -24.81 3.50 38.97
N TYR A 857 -24.49 3.65 37.68
CA TYR A 857 -23.11 3.57 37.19
C TYR A 857 -22.21 4.65 37.83
N VAL A 858 -21.09 4.20 38.39
CA VAL A 858 -19.99 5.05 38.87
C VAL A 858 -18.78 4.79 37.97
N PRO A 859 -18.21 5.82 37.32
CA PRO A 859 -17.10 5.65 36.39
C PRO A 859 -15.80 5.23 37.11
N PRO A 860 -14.85 4.61 36.39
CA PRO A 860 -13.55 4.27 36.95
C PRO A 860 -12.75 5.51 37.37
N THR A 861 -11.75 5.28 38.21
CA THR A 861 -10.85 6.32 38.70
C THR A 861 -9.47 5.74 39.02
N LEU A 862 -8.41 6.52 38.83
CA LEU A 862 -7.09 6.19 39.36
C LEU A 862 -6.94 6.63 40.83
N GLY A 863 -8.03 7.10 41.44
CA GLY A 863 -8.04 7.70 42.76
C GLY A 863 -7.22 8.99 42.78
N LYS A 864 -6.47 9.17 43.86
CA LYS A 864 -5.56 10.30 44.04
C LYS A 864 -4.14 9.84 43.68
N VAL A 865 -3.47 10.61 42.82
CA VAL A 865 -2.04 10.43 42.54
C VAL A 865 -1.25 11.08 43.67
N GLU A 866 -0.68 10.24 44.54
CA GLU A 866 -0.06 10.69 45.79
C GLU A 866 1.46 10.67 45.71
N LEU A 867 2.10 11.79 46.05
CA LEU A 867 3.53 11.83 46.34
C LEU A 867 3.78 11.11 47.67
N ILE A 868 4.40 9.94 47.63
CA ILE A 868 4.67 9.10 48.82
C ILE A 868 6.10 9.25 49.33
N LYS A 869 7.01 9.77 48.49
CA LYS A 869 8.41 10.07 48.82
C LYS A 869 8.85 11.26 48.00
N GLY A 870 9.73 12.09 48.56
CA GLY A 870 10.25 13.29 47.91
C GLY A 870 9.48 14.55 48.32
N PHE A 871 9.71 15.64 47.60
CA PHE A 871 9.25 16.98 47.99
C PHE A 871 9.07 17.92 46.80
N THR A 872 8.95 17.37 45.58
CA THR A 872 8.59 18.15 44.39
C THR A 872 7.31 18.97 44.58
N THR A 873 7.20 20.07 43.84
CA THR A 873 5.94 20.82 43.69
C THR A 873 5.29 20.60 42.33
N SER A 874 5.92 19.81 41.47
CA SER A 874 5.39 19.38 40.18
C SER A 874 4.17 18.47 40.39
N LYS A 875 3.27 18.43 39.40
CA LYS A 875 1.97 17.77 39.54
C LYS A 875 1.78 16.72 38.45
N ILE A 876 1.12 15.63 38.80
CA ILE A 876 0.69 14.60 37.87
C ILE A 876 -0.83 14.57 37.90
N SER A 877 -1.45 14.83 36.75
CA SER A 877 -2.86 14.55 36.52
C SER A 877 -3.01 13.37 35.56
N TYR A 878 -4.22 12.87 35.39
CA TYR A 878 -4.52 11.77 34.49
C TYR A 878 -5.82 12.03 33.74
N GLU A 879 -5.96 11.33 32.63
CA GLU A 879 -7.19 11.23 31.85
C GLU A 879 -7.48 9.75 31.59
N ILE A 880 -8.75 9.35 31.67
CA ILE A 880 -9.20 8.00 31.32
C ILE A 880 -9.83 8.10 29.94
N ILE A 881 -9.18 7.48 28.95
CA ILE A 881 -9.63 7.44 27.55
C ILE A 881 -10.51 6.22 27.33
N ASP A 882 -10.08 5.05 27.83
CA ASP A 882 -10.85 3.80 27.78
C ASP A 882 -11.19 3.31 29.19
N PRO A 883 -12.43 3.53 29.66
CA PRO A 883 -12.91 3.03 30.95
C PRO A 883 -12.87 1.51 31.11
N ASN A 884 -12.91 0.74 30.02
CA ASN A 884 -12.99 -0.72 30.07
C ASN A 884 -11.63 -1.37 30.34
N GLU A 885 -10.55 -0.70 29.97
CA GLU A 885 -9.17 -1.17 30.15
C GLU A 885 -8.58 -0.90 31.54
N ILE A 886 -9.23 -0.05 32.34
CA ILE A 886 -8.79 0.27 33.71
C ILE A 886 -8.74 -0.98 34.57
N LYS A 887 -7.61 -1.32 35.20
CA LYS A 887 -7.45 -2.57 35.96
C LYS A 887 -7.79 -2.41 37.45
N GLU A 888 -8.72 -3.21 37.97
CA GLU A 888 -9.20 -3.10 39.37
C GLU A 888 -8.09 -3.43 40.37
N GLY A 889 -7.80 -2.52 41.30
CA GLY A 889 -6.86 -2.72 42.40
C GLY A 889 -5.39 -2.69 42.01
N HIS A 890 -5.07 -2.40 40.74
CA HIS A 890 -3.68 -2.28 40.29
C HIS A 890 -3.01 -1.06 40.92
N VAL A 891 -1.78 -1.26 41.39
CA VAL A 891 -1.00 -0.25 42.11
C VAL A 891 0.16 0.19 41.23
N TYR A 892 0.16 1.47 40.87
CA TYR A 892 1.15 2.06 39.97
C TYR A 892 2.11 2.95 40.73
N TYR A 893 3.37 2.94 40.31
CA TYR A 893 4.42 3.82 40.80
C TYR A 893 5.04 4.61 39.66
N ILE A 894 5.30 5.90 39.92
CA ILE A 894 6.05 6.76 39.02
C ILE A 894 7.31 7.22 39.73
N THR A 895 8.45 6.97 39.11
CA THR A 895 9.78 7.37 39.60
C THR A 895 10.52 8.21 38.56
N PHE A 896 11.50 8.99 39.00
CA PHE A 896 12.23 9.92 38.14
C PHE A 896 13.74 9.75 38.26
N GLU A 897 14.48 10.14 37.22
CA GLU A 897 15.90 10.49 37.31
C GLU A 897 16.05 12.01 37.13
N ASP A 898 17.09 12.61 37.71
CA ASP A 898 17.42 14.03 37.55
C ASP A 898 18.83 14.23 36.98
N THR A 899 19.10 15.44 36.47
CA THR A 899 20.40 15.83 35.94
C THR A 899 20.63 17.34 36.07
N LEU A 900 21.88 17.77 35.87
CA LEU A 900 22.24 19.18 35.76
C LEU A 900 22.28 19.58 34.28
N LYS A 901 21.34 20.43 33.86
CA LYS A 901 21.38 21.08 32.54
C LYS A 901 22.41 22.20 32.56
N LYS A 902 23.45 22.08 31.72
CA LYS A 902 24.53 23.06 31.65
C LYS A 902 24.02 24.42 31.21
N GLY A 903 24.38 25.48 31.94
CA GLY A 903 24.04 26.85 31.57
C GLY A 903 24.85 27.34 30.36
N ALA A 904 24.27 28.23 29.55
CA ALA A 904 25.04 29.00 28.55
C ALA A 904 26.14 29.83 29.24
N THR A 905 27.19 30.23 28.51
CA THR A 905 28.32 31.00 29.07
C THR A 905 27.83 32.20 29.91
N GLY A 906 28.17 32.21 31.20
CA GLY A 906 27.75 33.25 32.16
C GLY A 906 26.41 32.99 32.87
N LYS A 907 25.71 31.90 32.56
CA LYS A 907 24.51 31.42 33.28
C LYS A 907 24.84 30.14 34.07
N PRO A 908 24.23 29.93 35.25
CA PRO A 908 24.50 28.76 36.07
C PRO A 908 23.83 27.50 35.52
N ASP A 909 24.40 26.33 35.82
CA ASP A 909 23.74 25.03 35.59
C ASP A 909 22.44 24.94 36.38
N THR A 910 21.46 24.22 35.84
CA THR A 910 20.10 24.12 36.41
C THR A 910 19.77 22.67 36.71
N LEU A 911 19.33 22.37 37.93
CA LEU A 911 18.82 21.04 38.28
C LEU A 911 17.45 20.83 37.63
N THR A 912 17.29 19.73 36.90
CA THR A 912 16.06 19.45 36.13
C THR A 912 15.78 17.95 36.06
N THR A 913 14.55 17.59 35.71
CA THR A 913 14.14 16.20 35.48
C THR A 913 14.81 15.66 34.23
N LYS A 914 15.33 14.43 34.29
CA LYS A 914 15.97 13.75 33.17
C LYS A 914 14.97 12.86 32.42
N ASN A 915 14.23 12.04 33.16
CA ASN A 915 13.24 11.09 32.62
C ASN A 915 12.30 10.61 33.73
N TYR A 916 11.26 9.86 33.36
CA TYR A 916 10.37 9.16 34.29
C TYR A 916 10.16 7.69 33.91
N THR A 917 9.71 6.90 34.87
CA THR A 917 9.39 5.47 34.68
C THR A 917 8.05 5.18 35.35
N LEU A 918 7.16 4.51 34.64
CA LEU A 918 5.85 4.06 35.13
C LEU A 918 5.89 2.53 35.31
N ILE A 919 5.57 2.07 36.51
CA ILE A 919 5.59 0.66 36.88
C ILE A 919 4.22 0.26 37.40
N ASP A 920 3.64 -0.80 36.83
CA ASP A 920 2.54 -1.53 37.46
C ASP A 920 3.14 -2.56 38.43
N SER A 921 3.09 -2.26 39.72
CA SER A 921 3.65 -3.13 40.76
C SER A 921 2.81 -4.36 41.04
N THR A 922 1.52 -4.34 40.67
CA THR A 922 0.62 -5.49 40.88
C THR A 922 0.95 -6.60 39.89
N SER A 923 1.24 -6.27 38.64
CA SER A 923 1.68 -7.21 37.60
C SER A 923 3.20 -7.35 37.47
N ASN A 924 3.96 -6.49 38.15
CA ASN A 924 5.43 -6.42 38.10
C ASN A 924 5.97 -6.14 36.68
N THR A 925 5.30 -5.23 35.97
CA THR A 925 5.69 -4.80 34.61
C THR A 925 6.06 -3.31 34.58
N ILE A 926 7.11 -2.97 33.83
CA ILE A 926 7.44 -1.59 33.51
C ILE A 926 6.63 -1.22 32.26
N LEU A 927 5.74 -0.23 32.38
CA LEU A 927 4.88 0.22 31.28
C LEU A 927 5.55 1.34 30.48
N ILE A 928 6.36 2.17 31.14
CA ILE A 928 7.19 3.20 30.52
C ILE A 928 8.55 3.13 31.17
N ASP A 929 9.60 2.90 30.37
CA ASP A 929 10.98 2.88 30.86
C ASP A 929 11.72 4.16 30.46
N LYS A 930 12.16 4.93 31.46
CA LYS A 930 13.02 6.11 31.32
C LYS A 930 12.66 7.07 30.18
N ASN A 931 11.37 7.34 29.98
CA ASN A 931 10.91 8.29 28.96
C ASN A 931 11.39 9.72 29.30
N THR A 932 12.04 10.37 28.35
CA THR A 932 12.60 11.73 28.46
C THR A 932 11.59 12.82 28.12
N GLU A 933 10.47 12.49 27.49
CA GLU A 933 9.45 13.44 27.10
C GLU A 933 8.56 13.80 28.29
N ILE A 934 8.74 15.01 28.80
CA ILE A 934 8.08 15.50 30.01
C ILE A 934 7.41 16.83 29.67
N GLY A 935 6.14 16.74 29.25
CA GLY A 935 5.32 17.87 28.85
C GLY A 935 5.62 18.35 27.43
N GLY A 936 4.58 18.78 26.71
CA GLY A 936 4.68 19.30 25.33
C GLY A 936 4.51 18.26 24.22
N VAL A 937 4.32 16.98 24.57
CA VAL A 937 3.96 15.88 23.66
C VAL A 937 2.77 15.13 24.26
N GLU A 938 1.94 14.53 23.41
CA GLU A 938 0.81 13.70 23.85
C GLU A 938 1.31 12.48 24.65
N PRO A 939 0.85 12.26 25.89
CA PRO A 939 1.32 11.13 26.68
C PRO A 939 0.82 9.78 26.14
N PRO A 940 1.60 8.68 26.29
CA PRO A 940 1.19 7.36 25.84
C PRO A 940 -0.05 6.85 26.57
N LEU A 941 -0.97 6.22 25.83
CA LEU A 941 -2.17 5.56 26.38
C LEU A 941 -1.80 4.17 26.91
N LEU A 942 -1.99 3.93 28.21
CA LEU A 942 -1.62 2.67 28.86
C LEU A 942 -2.72 2.27 29.84
N ASP A 943 -3.12 1.00 29.80
CA ASP A 943 -4.18 0.47 30.69
C ASP A 943 -5.45 1.36 30.70
N GLY A 944 -5.79 1.97 29.56
CA GLY A 944 -6.95 2.86 29.39
C GLY A 944 -6.79 4.30 29.86
N PHE A 945 -5.62 4.70 30.38
CA PHE A 945 -5.37 6.06 30.86
C PHE A 945 -4.08 6.69 30.31
N ARG A 946 -4.01 8.03 30.40
CA ARG A 946 -2.83 8.85 30.10
C ARG A 946 -2.44 9.68 31.30
N LEU A 947 -1.14 9.96 31.44
CA LEU A 947 -0.57 10.75 32.53
C LEU A 947 -0.05 12.08 32.04
N ASN A 948 -0.58 13.16 32.60
CA ASN A 948 -0.18 14.53 32.31
C ASN A 948 0.81 15.03 33.38
N LEU A 949 2.08 15.14 33.01
CA LEU A 949 3.16 15.57 33.90
C LEU A 949 3.39 17.08 33.77
N ILE A 950 2.92 17.84 34.76
CA ILE A 950 3.15 19.28 34.87
C ILE A 950 4.43 19.51 35.68
N ASN A 951 5.55 19.59 34.95
CA ASN A 951 6.88 19.73 35.54
C ASN A 951 7.30 21.20 35.72
N GLU A 952 7.86 21.53 36.88
CA GLU A 952 8.48 22.84 37.08
C GLU A 952 9.78 22.95 36.28
N SER A 953 10.00 24.10 35.63
CA SER A 953 11.18 24.30 34.77
C SER A 953 12.53 24.27 35.51
N ARG A 954 12.55 24.60 36.80
CA ARG A 954 13.74 24.62 37.67
C ARG A 954 13.39 24.81 39.14
N VAL A 955 14.36 24.61 40.02
CA VAL A 955 14.27 25.04 41.41
C VAL A 955 14.30 26.57 41.50
N LYS A 956 13.23 27.19 42.01
CA LYS A 956 13.15 28.64 42.22
C LYS A 956 12.22 29.00 43.37
N LEU A 957 12.31 30.23 43.88
CA LEU A 957 11.40 30.70 44.92
C LEU A 957 9.94 30.66 44.42
N ASN A 958 9.05 30.09 45.22
CA ASN A 958 7.61 30.25 45.07
C ASN A 958 7.22 31.58 45.74
N GLU A 959 7.07 32.63 44.94
CA GLU A 959 6.78 33.98 45.43
C GLU A 959 5.41 34.07 46.13
N ASP A 960 4.45 33.22 45.77
CA ASP A 960 3.08 33.23 46.33
C ASP A 960 3.01 32.63 47.74
N LEU A 961 3.85 31.62 48.02
CA LEU A 961 3.88 30.95 49.32
C LEU A 961 4.98 31.49 50.25
N SER A 962 5.98 32.16 49.69
CA SER A 962 7.12 32.70 50.42
C SER A 962 6.85 34.12 50.90
N GLY A 963 7.43 34.49 52.04
CA GLY A 963 7.26 35.83 52.58
C GLY A 963 7.59 35.95 54.05
N TRP A 964 7.45 37.17 54.55
CA TRP A 964 7.66 37.50 55.95
C TRP A 964 6.43 37.18 56.80
N SER A 965 6.64 36.76 58.06
CA SER A 965 5.57 36.74 59.06
C SER A 965 5.06 38.13 59.40
N ASN A 966 5.89 39.15 59.23
CA ASN A 966 5.56 40.55 59.38
C ASN A 966 5.65 41.25 58.02
N PRO A 967 4.52 41.62 57.39
CA PRO A 967 4.51 42.17 56.04
C PRO A 967 5.11 43.58 55.94
N THR A 968 5.44 44.22 57.07
CA THR A 968 6.08 45.54 57.09
C THR A 968 7.59 45.49 56.89
N VAL A 969 8.22 44.32 57.04
CA VAL A 969 9.65 44.11 56.78
C VAL A 969 9.92 44.31 55.29
N THR A 970 11.06 44.91 54.96
CA THR A 970 11.48 45.11 53.57
C THR A 970 11.42 43.79 52.79
N PRO A 971 10.93 43.80 51.52
CA PRO A 971 10.86 42.60 50.69
C PRO A 971 12.18 41.82 50.67
N LEU A 972 12.06 40.49 50.73
CA LEU A 972 13.20 39.60 50.69
C LEU A 972 13.62 39.32 49.24
N VAL A 973 14.90 39.04 49.04
CA VAL A 973 15.44 38.44 47.82
C VAL A 973 16.07 37.11 48.19
N PHE A 974 15.65 36.05 47.49
CA PHE A 974 16.21 34.71 47.62
C PHE A 974 16.52 34.16 46.24
N GLN A 975 17.80 33.89 45.98
CA GLN A 975 18.23 33.39 44.69
C GLN A 975 19.53 32.58 44.82
N LYS A 976 19.91 31.90 43.75
CA LYS A 976 21.13 31.08 43.71
C LYS A 976 22.36 31.91 44.07
N TYR A 977 23.22 31.39 44.96
CA TYR A 977 24.45 32.07 45.30
C TYR A 977 25.36 32.17 44.07
N THR A 978 25.85 33.38 43.76
CA THR A 978 26.67 33.64 42.58
C THR A 978 27.82 34.56 42.99
N SER A 979 29.06 34.15 42.71
CA SER A 979 30.27 34.95 42.90
C SER A 979 31.17 34.87 41.67
N ARG A 980 32.30 35.60 41.64
CA ARG A 980 33.21 35.56 40.48
C ARG A 980 33.87 34.19 40.27
N PHE A 981 34.00 33.39 41.32
CA PHE A 981 34.75 32.13 41.30
C PHE A 981 33.92 30.91 41.66
N VAL A 982 32.82 31.09 42.39
CA VAL A 982 31.99 30.00 42.91
C VAL A 982 30.52 30.26 42.58
N GLN A 983 29.88 29.25 42.02
CA GLN A 983 28.43 29.18 41.82
C GLN A 983 27.85 28.24 42.88
N GLY A 984 26.76 28.64 43.53
CA GLY A 984 26.06 27.80 44.48
C GLY A 984 25.34 26.62 43.80
N GLN A 985 24.90 25.65 44.58
CA GLN A 985 24.01 24.58 44.10
C GLN A 985 22.55 24.89 44.44
N GLU A 986 21.63 24.59 43.52
CA GLU A 986 20.19 24.79 43.74
C GLU A 986 19.64 23.65 44.59
N ARG A 987 19.78 23.75 45.92
CA ARG A 987 19.21 22.75 46.83
C ARG A 987 17.69 22.87 46.84
N PRO A 988 16.93 21.80 46.52
CA PRO A 988 15.47 21.81 46.43
C PRO A 988 14.77 21.74 47.79
N ASN A 989 15.28 22.43 48.81
CA ASN A 989 14.72 22.45 50.16
C ASN A 989 13.92 23.72 50.41
N ASP A 990 12.88 23.63 51.23
CA ASP A 990 12.17 24.78 51.78
C ASP A 990 12.87 25.21 53.07
N TYR A 991 12.90 26.52 53.34
CA TYR A 991 13.62 27.08 54.47
C TYR A 991 12.78 28.05 55.28
N VAL A 992 13.14 28.20 56.55
CA VAL A 992 12.65 29.28 57.42
C VAL A 992 13.84 29.97 58.05
N ILE A 993 13.94 31.28 57.88
CA ILE A 993 14.90 32.10 58.62
C ILE A 993 14.18 32.67 59.84
N ILE A 994 14.73 32.44 61.03
CA ILE A 994 14.15 32.87 62.30
C ILE A 994 15.05 33.95 62.90
N PHE A 995 14.49 35.12 63.17
CA PHE A 995 15.19 36.26 63.76
C PHE A 995 14.91 36.35 65.27
N GLY A 996 15.95 36.63 66.05
CA GLY A 996 15.94 36.73 67.50
C GLY A 996 16.81 37.89 68.00
N GLU A 997 17.26 37.80 69.25
CA GLU A 997 18.21 38.76 69.83
C GLU A 997 19.63 38.59 69.28
N ALA A 998 20.49 39.59 69.45
CA ALA A 998 21.91 39.48 69.08
C ALA A 998 22.57 38.27 69.78
N GLY A 999 23.23 37.40 69.01
CA GLY A 999 23.83 36.15 69.50
C GLY A 999 22.88 34.93 69.47
N PHE A 1000 21.69 35.07 68.89
CA PHE A 1000 20.74 33.98 68.69
C PHE A 1000 21.31 32.82 67.86
N GLY A 1001 22.14 33.10 66.86
CA GLY A 1001 22.86 32.12 66.04
C GLY A 1001 24.35 32.45 65.93
N THR A 1002 25.09 31.68 65.14
CA THR A 1002 26.51 31.94 64.85
C THR A 1002 26.80 31.55 63.41
N SER A 1003 27.34 32.47 62.62
CA SER A 1003 27.73 32.19 61.23
C SER A 1003 28.96 31.29 61.17
N ALA A 1004 29.08 30.51 60.12
CA ALA A 1004 30.31 29.80 59.77
C ALA A 1004 31.30 30.75 59.09
N GLN A 1005 32.60 30.46 59.21
CA GLN A 1005 33.62 31.13 58.42
C GLN A 1005 33.40 30.80 56.94
N PHE A 1006 33.41 31.84 56.08
CA PHE A 1006 33.12 31.69 54.65
C PHE A 1006 33.99 32.63 53.81
N GLU A 1007 34.48 32.15 52.67
CA GLU A 1007 35.22 32.97 51.71
C GLU A 1007 34.32 33.41 50.55
N HIS A 1008 34.23 34.72 50.33
CA HIS A 1008 33.51 35.32 49.20
C HIS A 1008 34.46 36.20 48.39
N ASP A 1009 34.65 35.90 47.10
CA ASP A 1009 35.54 36.63 46.19
C ASP A 1009 36.96 36.87 46.76
N ARG A 1010 37.57 35.82 47.35
CA ARG A 1010 38.90 35.84 48.00
C ARG A 1010 39.00 36.65 49.30
N LYS A 1011 37.88 37.12 49.83
CA LYS A 1011 37.80 37.75 51.16
C LYS A 1011 37.21 36.76 52.16
N LEU A 1012 37.95 36.52 53.23
CA LEU A 1012 37.53 35.64 54.33
C LEU A 1012 36.65 36.42 55.31
N TYR A 1013 35.44 35.91 55.54
CA TYR A 1013 34.51 36.41 56.55
C TYR A 1013 34.57 35.46 57.76
N PRO A 1014 34.92 35.95 58.96
CA PRO A 1014 35.05 35.10 60.15
C PRO A 1014 33.67 34.65 60.67
N SER A 1015 33.68 33.65 61.56
CA SER A 1015 32.50 33.27 62.33
C SER A 1015 32.11 34.37 63.31
N VAL A 1016 30.84 34.79 63.30
CA VAL A 1016 30.33 35.89 64.14
C VAL A 1016 28.99 35.46 64.77
N PRO A 1017 28.74 35.76 66.06
CA PRO A 1017 27.41 35.62 66.65
C PRO A 1017 26.40 36.51 65.93
N VAL A 1018 25.29 35.96 65.46
CA VAL A 1018 24.27 36.69 64.68
C VAL A 1018 22.89 36.66 65.32
N ASN A 1019 21.98 37.51 64.87
CA ASN A 1019 20.59 37.56 65.35
C ASN A 1019 19.62 36.61 64.61
N PHE A 1020 20.10 35.63 63.84
CA PHE A 1020 19.24 34.72 63.08
C PHE A 1020 19.74 33.28 63.04
N LYS A 1021 18.85 32.35 62.70
CA LYS A 1021 19.17 30.96 62.32
C LYS A 1021 18.39 30.58 61.06
N VAL A 1022 18.95 29.67 60.27
CA VAL A 1022 18.31 29.13 59.06
C VAL A 1022 17.93 27.68 59.30
N TYR A 1023 16.65 27.38 59.15
CA TYR A 1023 16.07 26.05 59.35
C TYR A 1023 15.66 25.47 58.00
N ASN A 1024 16.18 24.29 57.66
CA ASN A 1024 15.76 23.50 56.51
C ASN A 1024 14.54 22.68 56.92
N LYS A 1025 13.40 22.93 56.26
CA LYS A 1025 12.13 22.28 56.60
C LYS A 1025 12.05 20.83 56.10
N ASN A 1026 12.80 20.47 55.07
CA ASN A 1026 12.76 19.13 54.47
C ASN A 1026 13.53 18.14 55.32
N ASN A 1027 14.69 18.55 55.84
CA ASN A 1027 15.53 17.73 56.70
C ASN A 1027 15.25 17.91 58.20
N GLU A 1028 14.37 18.86 58.56
CA GLU A 1028 14.04 19.22 59.94
C GLU A 1028 15.25 19.60 60.81
N GLU A 1029 16.20 20.35 60.24
CA GLU A 1029 17.45 20.73 60.91
C GLU A 1029 17.85 22.18 60.66
N PHE A 1030 18.67 22.73 61.55
CA PHE A 1030 19.33 24.02 61.30
C PHE A 1030 20.56 23.80 60.42
N ILE A 1031 20.68 24.60 59.36
CA ILE A 1031 21.84 24.53 58.46
C ILE A 1031 22.93 25.52 58.86
N ASN A 1032 24.13 25.29 58.37
CA ASN A 1032 25.20 26.27 58.45
C ASN A 1032 24.92 27.42 57.48
N PHE A 1033 25.47 28.60 57.79
CA PHE A 1033 25.36 29.76 56.91
C PHE A 1033 26.56 30.68 57.07
N GLY A 1034 26.99 31.29 55.97
CA GLY A 1034 27.90 32.43 55.97
C GLY A 1034 27.15 33.73 56.15
N PHE A 1035 27.79 34.73 56.75
CA PHE A 1035 27.22 36.08 56.90
C PHE A 1035 28.16 37.11 56.28
N LEU A 1036 27.70 37.77 55.22
CA LEU A 1036 28.42 38.87 54.59
C LEU A 1036 27.89 40.18 55.17
N GLU A 1037 28.57 40.67 56.20
CA GLU A 1037 28.27 41.96 56.84
C GLU A 1037 28.81 43.10 55.96
N PHE A 1038 27.92 43.70 55.17
CA PHE A 1038 28.21 44.82 54.29
C PHE A 1038 27.71 46.15 54.87
N ASP A 1039 26.66 46.12 55.70
CA ASP A 1039 26.18 47.27 56.45
C ASP A 1039 26.91 47.38 57.79
N THR A 1040 27.90 48.27 57.86
CA THR A 1040 28.67 48.52 59.08
C THR A 1040 28.23 49.78 59.81
N THR A 1041 27.08 50.37 59.43
CA THR A 1041 26.64 51.68 59.92
C THR A 1041 25.96 51.64 61.29
N LYS A 1042 25.57 50.45 61.78
CA LYS A 1042 25.01 50.24 63.12
C LYS A 1042 26.06 49.69 64.09
N SER A 1043 26.04 50.18 65.33
CA SER A 1043 27.03 49.91 66.39
C SER A 1043 26.90 48.53 67.06
N SER A 1044 26.39 47.53 66.37
CA SER A 1044 26.20 46.17 66.90
C SER A 1044 26.38 45.13 65.80
N ALA A 1045 27.63 44.67 65.66
CA ALA A 1045 28.02 43.62 64.73
C ALA A 1045 27.16 42.35 64.92
N GLY A 1046 26.81 41.69 63.82
CA GLY A 1046 26.01 40.46 63.82
C GLY A 1046 24.49 40.65 63.78
N ILE A 1047 24.01 41.86 63.51
CA ILE A 1047 22.57 42.10 63.28
C ILE A 1047 22.33 42.21 61.77
N PHE A 1048 21.51 41.34 61.19
CA PHE A 1048 21.15 41.38 59.77
C PHE A 1048 20.43 42.70 59.42
N SER A 1049 21.05 43.54 58.60
CA SER A 1049 20.47 44.82 58.19
C SER A 1049 20.79 45.21 56.74
N SER A 1050 20.19 46.32 56.33
CA SER A 1050 20.49 47.02 55.09
C SER A 1050 20.15 48.50 55.26
N ASN A 1051 20.97 49.37 54.70
CA ASN A 1051 20.82 50.83 54.77
C ASN A 1051 20.36 51.45 53.42
N GLY A 1052 19.91 50.62 52.48
CA GLY A 1052 19.55 51.05 51.12
C GLY A 1052 20.77 51.40 50.26
N GLY A 1053 21.06 50.61 49.22
CA GLY A 1053 22.23 50.79 48.35
C GLY A 1053 23.03 49.51 48.16
N ALA A 1054 24.35 49.61 47.93
CA ALA A 1054 25.23 48.45 47.73
C ALA A 1054 25.63 47.74 49.04
N SER A 1055 25.21 48.26 50.19
CA SER A 1055 25.54 47.77 51.54
C SER A 1055 24.38 46.96 52.15
N GLN A 1056 23.97 45.88 51.48
CA GLN A 1056 22.95 44.95 51.98
C GLN A 1056 23.63 43.72 52.55
N ASP A 1057 23.39 43.41 53.83
CA ASP A 1057 23.91 42.17 54.38
C ASP A 1057 23.34 40.96 53.65
N ARG A 1058 24.14 39.89 53.56
CA ARG A 1058 23.73 38.65 52.90
C ARG A 1058 23.94 37.45 53.79
N ILE A 1059 22.94 36.58 53.82
CA ILE A 1059 23.01 35.27 54.43
C ILE A 1059 23.28 34.27 53.31
N ILE A 1060 24.41 33.54 53.39
CA ILE A 1060 24.78 32.51 52.42
C ILE A 1060 24.46 31.16 53.03
N PHE A 1061 23.60 30.37 52.38
CA PHE A 1061 23.19 29.07 52.91
C PHE A 1061 24.31 28.08 52.60
N LEU A 1062 24.73 27.32 53.62
CA LEU A 1062 25.82 26.34 53.53
C LEU A 1062 25.29 24.97 53.95
N GLU A 1063 25.29 24.04 53.00
CA GLU A 1063 24.79 22.68 53.21
C GLU A 1063 25.88 21.67 52.85
N THR A 1064 25.79 20.46 53.40
CA THR A 1064 26.73 19.38 53.06
C THR A 1064 26.62 19.02 51.58
N LYS A 1065 27.73 18.61 50.97
CA LYS A 1065 27.78 18.25 49.56
C LYS A 1065 27.06 16.93 49.28
N SER A 1066 27.18 15.95 50.17
CA SER A 1066 26.35 14.75 50.22
C SER A 1066 26.37 14.15 51.63
N ASP A 1067 25.64 13.06 51.84
CA ASP A 1067 25.65 12.32 53.12
C ASP A 1067 27.02 11.69 53.42
N ILE A 1068 27.84 11.50 52.39
CA ILE A 1068 29.20 10.94 52.50
C ILE A 1068 30.24 12.06 52.57
N ASP A 1069 30.08 13.10 51.74
CA ASP A 1069 30.96 14.27 51.70
C ASP A 1069 30.31 15.42 52.49
N THR A 1070 30.60 15.47 53.78
CA THR A 1070 30.05 16.48 54.70
C THR A 1070 30.71 17.85 54.56
N SER A 1071 31.52 18.08 53.52
CA SER A 1071 32.04 19.42 53.22
C SER A 1071 30.90 20.38 52.90
N LEU A 1072 30.99 21.60 53.43
CA LEU A 1072 29.97 22.62 53.22
C LEU A 1072 30.15 23.30 51.87
N ILE A 1073 29.07 23.39 51.11
CA ILE A 1073 29.00 24.08 49.83
C ILE A 1073 27.97 25.21 49.91
N PRO A 1074 28.19 26.33 49.20
CA PRO A 1074 27.18 27.38 49.12
C PRO A 1074 26.01 26.94 48.23
N THR A 1075 24.80 27.31 48.62
CA THR A 1075 23.58 26.94 47.88
C THR A 1075 22.84 28.20 47.44
N TRP A 1076 22.24 28.88 48.39
CA TRP A 1076 21.43 30.08 48.17
C TRP A 1076 22.03 31.29 48.86
N TRP A 1077 21.62 32.49 48.44
CA TRP A 1077 21.78 33.68 49.27
C TRP A 1077 20.47 34.41 49.50
N PHE A 1078 20.37 35.03 50.67
CA PHE A 1078 19.22 35.79 51.12
C PHE A 1078 19.64 37.19 51.54
N TYR A 1079 18.90 38.20 51.11
CA TYR A 1079 19.13 39.60 51.48
C TYR A 1079 17.83 40.42 51.37
N LEU A 1080 17.83 41.64 51.92
CA LEU A 1080 16.70 42.57 51.76
C LEU A 1080 16.81 43.29 50.41
N ASP A 1081 15.71 43.38 49.67
CA ASP A 1081 15.67 44.07 48.38
C ASP A 1081 16.04 45.55 48.52
N LYS A 1082 16.49 46.19 47.43
CA LYS A 1082 16.82 47.60 47.39
C LYS A 1082 15.53 48.43 47.35
N ALA A 1083 14.82 48.51 48.46
CA ALA A 1083 13.65 49.37 48.58
C ALA A 1083 14.04 50.84 48.32
N ASP A 1084 13.25 51.53 47.50
CA ASP A 1084 13.38 52.96 47.31
C ASP A 1084 12.99 53.67 48.61
N THR A 1085 14.01 54.14 49.33
CA THR A 1085 13.86 54.83 50.61
C THR A 1085 13.09 56.15 50.51
N SER A 1086 12.80 56.63 49.29
CA SER A 1086 11.91 57.79 49.06
C SER A 1086 10.41 57.44 49.11
N ILE A 1087 10.06 56.14 49.09
CA ILE A 1087 8.67 55.64 49.05
C ILE A 1087 8.28 54.94 50.37
N ALA A 1088 9.19 54.19 50.98
CA ALA A 1088 8.98 53.54 52.29
C ALA A 1088 10.30 53.37 53.08
N PRO A 1089 10.29 53.45 54.43
CA PRO A 1089 11.49 53.21 55.22
C PRO A 1089 11.95 51.75 55.12
N HIS A 1090 13.27 51.54 55.18
CA HIS A 1090 13.85 50.20 55.22
C HIS A 1090 13.61 49.57 56.59
N VAL A 1091 12.68 48.61 56.66
CA VAL A 1091 12.30 47.94 57.91
C VAL A 1091 13.07 46.62 57.96
N ILE A 1092 13.97 46.50 58.94
CA ILE A 1092 14.74 45.28 59.19
C ILE A 1092 13.96 44.34 60.11
N PRO A 1093 14.12 43.00 59.97
CA PRO A 1093 13.45 42.04 60.82
C PRO A 1093 13.83 42.22 62.30
N GLN A 1094 12.85 42.06 63.18
CA GLN A 1094 12.99 42.12 64.64
C GLN A 1094 12.99 40.73 65.27
N SER A 1095 13.35 40.66 66.55
CA SER A 1095 13.24 39.45 67.36
C SER A 1095 11.80 38.90 67.31
N GLY A 1096 11.63 37.66 66.83
CA GLY A 1096 10.35 37.01 66.60
C GLY A 1096 9.85 37.00 65.14
N ASP A 1097 10.45 37.79 64.24
CA ASP A 1097 10.12 37.75 62.81
C ASP A 1097 10.70 36.49 62.14
N THR A 1098 10.00 35.99 61.12
CA THR A 1098 10.43 34.84 60.31
C THR A 1098 10.26 35.12 58.81
N ALA A 1099 11.21 34.65 58.00
CA ALA A 1099 11.06 34.58 56.56
C ALA A 1099 10.83 33.13 56.16
N LYS A 1100 9.68 32.84 55.53
CA LYS A 1100 9.36 31.51 54.98
C LYS A 1100 9.74 31.50 53.50
N LEU A 1101 10.48 30.48 53.09
CA LEU A 1101 11.01 30.32 51.75
C LEU A 1101 10.56 28.94 51.23
N PHE A 1102 9.53 28.92 50.40
CA PHE A 1102 9.06 27.72 49.72
C PHE A 1102 9.56 27.73 48.28
N LEU A 1103 10.08 26.61 47.79
CA LEU A 1103 10.62 26.52 46.44
C LEU A 1103 9.68 25.73 45.53
N LEU A 1104 9.51 26.22 44.29
CA LEU A 1104 9.05 25.41 43.17
C LEU A 1104 10.16 24.45 42.78
N LYS A 1105 9.84 23.18 42.57
CA LYS A 1105 10.81 22.09 42.37
C LYS A 1105 10.33 21.18 41.22
N PRO A 1106 11.21 20.87 40.25
CA PRO A 1106 10.92 19.87 39.21
C PRO A 1106 10.69 18.48 39.84
N PHE A 1107 10.30 17.49 39.05
CA PHE A 1107 10.43 16.10 39.46
C PHE A 1107 11.92 15.72 39.59
N LEU A 1108 12.30 15.11 40.70
CA LEU A 1108 13.69 14.77 41.04
C LEU A 1108 13.79 13.30 41.44
N SER A 1109 15.01 12.78 41.46
CA SER A 1109 15.32 11.37 41.76
C SER A 1109 14.77 10.81 43.08
N PRO A 1110 14.56 11.60 44.16
CA PRO A 1110 13.92 11.09 45.38
C PRO A 1110 12.39 10.97 45.27
N ASP A 1111 11.76 11.60 44.28
CA ASP A 1111 10.31 11.67 44.16
C ASP A 1111 9.72 10.34 43.69
N VAL A 1112 8.67 9.88 44.39
CA VAL A 1112 7.91 8.69 44.03
C VAL A 1112 6.42 8.99 44.17
N PHE A 1113 5.68 8.87 43.08
CA PHE A 1113 4.22 8.93 43.12
C PHE A 1113 3.61 7.54 43.11
N ARG A 1114 2.45 7.40 43.74
CA ARG A 1114 1.67 6.18 43.79
C ARG A 1114 0.19 6.47 43.56
N PHE A 1115 -0.47 5.61 42.79
CA PHE A 1115 -1.93 5.62 42.63
C PHE A 1115 -2.48 4.20 42.54
N VAL A 1116 -3.80 4.06 42.71
CA VAL A 1116 -4.48 2.76 42.68
C VAL A 1116 -5.69 2.86 41.77
N ALA A 1117 -5.69 2.07 40.71
CA ALA A 1117 -6.80 2.02 39.78
C ALA A 1117 -8.02 1.31 40.40
N LYS A 1118 -9.19 1.85 40.10
CA LYS A 1118 -10.50 1.28 40.44
C LYS A 1118 -11.38 1.29 39.20
N LYS A 1119 -11.92 0.12 38.86
CA LYS A 1119 -12.90 -0.05 37.78
C LYS A 1119 -14.21 0.65 38.11
N GLY A 1120 -14.99 0.91 37.06
CA GLY A 1120 -16.37 1.33 37.23
C GLY A 1120 -17.20 0.24 37.92
N TYR A 1121 -18.26 0.63 38.62
CA TYR A 1121 -19.17 -0.29 39.30
C TYR A 1121 -20.59 0.28 39.39
N ILE A 1122 -21.57 -0.55 39.77
CA ILE A 1122 -22.94 -0.11 40.05
C ILE A 1122 -23.11 0.14 41.55
N ASP A 1123 -23.51 1.37 41.91
CA ASP A 1123 -24.04 1.66 43.23
C ASP A 1123 -25.55 1.38 43.27
N ASN A 1124 -25.94 0.29 43.94
CA ASN A 1124 -27.35 -0.12 44.06
C ASN A 1124 -28.25 0.93 44.71
N ALA A 1125 -27.74 1.79 45.60
CA ALA A 1125 -28.53 2.85 46.21
C ALA A 1125 -28.87 3.94 45.18
N GLN A 1126 -27.88 4.31 44.37
CA GLN A 1126 -28.07 5.25 43.26
C GLN A 1126 -28.93 4.63 42.15
N ALA A 1127 -28.70 3.36 41.79
CA ALA A 1127 -29.49 2.63 40.80
C ALA A 1127 -30.98 2.62 41.13
N LYS A 1128 -31.33 2.54 42.42
CA LYS A 1128 -32.72 2.60 42.89
C LYS A 1128 -33.37 3.96 42.65
N ILE A 1129 -32.60 5.04 42.77
CA ILE A 1129 -33.05 6.41 42.44
C ILE A 1129 -33.19 6.54 40.93
N ASP A 1130 -32.24 5.97 40.17
CA ASP A 1130 -32.18 6.09 38.72
C ASP A 1130 -33.26 5.26 37.98
N LEU A 1131 -33.97 4.36 38.66
CA LEU A 1131 -35.16 3.69 38.11
C LEU A 1131 -36.19 4.67 37.54
N ASP A 1132 -36.25 5.89 38.06
CA ASP A 1132 -37.15 6.93 37.55
C ASP A 1132 -36.70 7.55 36.22
N ASN A 1133 -35.43 7.37 35.83
CA ASN A 1133 -34.89 7.82 34.56
C ASN A 1133 -35.21 6.88 33.40
N ILE A 1134 -35.71 5.66 33.69
CA ILE A 1134 -36.06 4.67 32.66
C ILE A 1134 -37.07 5.26 31.67
N LYS A 1135 -36.71 5.20 30.39
CA LYS A 1135 -37.51 5.74 29.29
C LYS A 1135 -37.64 4.72 28.17
N VAL A 1136 -38.72 4.85 27.41
CA VAL A 1136 -38.94 4.14 26.14
C VAL A 1136 -38.74 5.16 25.03
N VAL A 1137 -37.91 4.85 24.04
CA VAL A 1137 -37.60 5.72 22.90
C VAL A 1137 -37.74 4.96 21.57
N PRO A 1138 -38.37 5.54 20.54
CA PRO A 1138 -39.19 6.74 20.61
C PRO A 1138 -40.49 6.43 21.37
N ASN A 1139 -41.07 7.44 22.01
CA ASN A 1139 -42.39 7.33 22.63
C ASN A 1139 -43.19 8.63 22.41
N PRO A 1140 -44.18 8.64 21.49
CA PRO A 1140 -44.67 7.48 20.73
C PRO A 1140 -43.70 7.02 19.63
N TYR A 1141 -43.78 5.74 19.27
CA TYR A 1141 -43.21 5.20 18.04
C TYR A 1141 -44.12 5.49 16.85
N LEU A 1142 -43.62 6.24 15.87
CA LEU A 1142 -44.40 6.80 14.76
C LEU A 1142 -44.02 6.14 13.44
N ALA A 1143 -44.51 4.93 13.19
CA ALA A 1143 -44.21 4.09 12.02
C ALA A 1143 -42.74 3.68 11.81
N ASN A 1144 -41.77 4.57 12.06
CA ASN A 1144 -40.32 4.37 12.02
C ASN A 1144 -39.60 5.21 13.11
N ALA A 1145 -38.32 4.90 13.35
CA ALA A 1145 -37.40 5.69 14.18
C ALA A 1145 -36.17 6.12 13.37
N LEU A 1146 -35.52 7.21 13.76
CA LEU A 1146 -34.39 7.78 13.01
C LEU A 1146 -33.14 6.88 13.00
N TRP A 1147 -33.00 5.99 13.98
CA TRP A 1147 -31.89 5.05 14.09
C TRP A 1147 -32.18 3.68 13.46
N GLU A 1148 -33.38 3.47 12.92
CA GLU A 1148 -33.67 2.25 12.19
C GLU A 1148 -32.91 2.26 10.85
N PRO A 1149 -32.26 1.15 10.47
CA PRO A 1149 -31.55 1.06 9.20
C PRO A 1149 -32.52 1.22 8.02
N LYS A 1150 -32.00 1.68 6.88
CA LYS A 1150 -32.75 1.76 5.62
C LYS A 1150 -33.30 0.36 5.29
N ASN A 1151 -34.58 0.27 4.92
CA ASN A 1151 -35.20 -1.00 4.58
C ASN A 1151 -34.59 -1.55 3.27
N PRO A 1152 -33.89 -2.70 3.28
CA PRO A 1152 -33.23 -3.24 2.08
C PRO A 1152 -34.22 -3.91 1.13
N TYR A 1153 -35.49 -4.10 1.52
CA TYR A 1153 -36.49 -4.80 0.72
C TYR A 1153 -37.42 -3.83 -0.03
N SER A 1154 -37.76 -4.18 -1.28
CA SER A 1154 -38.70 -3.43 -2.14
C SER A 1154 -40.13 -3.38 -1.59
N SER A 1155 -40.47 -4.21 -0.60
CA SER A 1155 -41.76 -4.19 0.09
C SER A 1155 -41.59 -4.61 1.56
N GLY A 1156 -42.54 -4.20 2.42
CA GLY A 1156 -42.47 -4.43 3.86
C GLY A 1156 -42.11 -3.17 4.65
N ARG A 1157 -41.91 -3.30 5.97
CA ARG A 1157 -41.58 -2.18 6.87
C ARG A 1157 -40.11 -2.11 7.28
N GLY A 1158 -39.28 -3.05 6.81
CA GLY A 1158 -37.90 -3.21 7.26
C GLY A 1158 -37.77 -3.59 8.75
N PRO A 1159 -36.53 -3.61 9.26
CA PRO A 1159 -36.25 -3.73 10.69
C PRO A 1159 -36.91 -2.59 11.47
N ARG A 1160 -37.46 -2.89 12.65
CA ARG A 1160 -38.10 -1.90 13.51
C ARG A 1160 -37.60 -2.04 14.94
N SER A 1161 -37.48 -0.92 15.63
CA SER A 1161 -36.87 -0.91 16.95
C SER A 1161 -37.40 0.17 17.89
N ILE A 1162 -37.64 -0.25 19.14
CA ILE A 1162 -37.87 0.63 20.29
C ILE A 1162 -36.85 0.25 21.36
N HIS A 1163 -36.23 1.24 21.99
CA HIS A 1163 -35.26 1.02 23.07
C HIS A 1163 -35.84 1.41 24.42
N PHE A 1164 -35.51 0.64 25.45
CA PHE A 1164 -35.64 0.98 26.85
C PHE A 1164 -34.27 1.46 27.34
N THR A 1165 -34.16 2.69 27.85
CA THR A 1165 -32.86 3.30 28.24
C THR A 1165 -32.79 3.59 29.73
N HIS A 1166 -31.57 3.79 30.25
CA HIS A 1166 -31.27 4.01 31.68
C HIS A 1166 -31.71 2.82 32.56
N LEU A 1167 -31.69 1.61 32.02
CA LEU A 1167 -31.98 0.40 32.76
C LEU A 1167 -30.86 0.08 33.75
N PRO A 1168 -31.17 -0.58 34.88
CA PRO A 1168 -30.16 -1.23 35.70
C PRO A 1168 -29.45 -2.33 34.89
N ASN A 1169 -28.17 -2.57 35.20
CA ASN A 1169 -27.32 -3.53 34.48
C ASN A 1169 -27.88 -4.95 34.38
N LYS A 1170 -28.82 -5.32 35.27
CA LYS A 1170 -29.55 -6.58 35.25
C LYS A 1170 -31.03 -6.37 35.62
N CYS A 1171 -31.94 -6.61 34.69
CA CYS A 1171 -33.38 -6.54 34.95
C CYS A 1171 -34.22 -7.35 33.94
N THR A 1172 -35.48 -7.60 34.28
CA THR A 1172 -36.46 -8.20 33.37
C THR A 1172 -37.49 -7.14 32.95
N ILE A 1173 -37.67 -6.96 31.65
CA ILE A 1173 -38.65 -6.04 31.05
C ILE A 1173 -39.84 -6.86 30.55
N ARG A 1174 -41.03 -6.55 31.04
CA ARG A 1174 -42.29 -7.18 30.62
C ARG A 1174 -43.18 -6.17 29.94
N ILE A 1175 -43.63 -6.47 28.74
CA ILE A 1175 -44.47 -5.60 27.92
C ILE A 1175 -45.87 -6.19 27.86
N PHE A 1176 -46.88 -5.40 28.21
CA PHE A 1176 -48.28 -5.78 28.26
C PHE A 1176 -49.16 -4.90 27.38
N THR A 1177 -50.26 -5.46 26.90
CA THR A 1177 -51.38 -4.66 26.39
C THR A 1177 -52.07 -3.93 27.54
N VAL A 1178 -52.90 -2.91 27.26
CA VAL A 1178 -53.71 -2.22 28.29
C VAL A 1178 -54.69 -3.14 29.03
N ASN A 1179 -55.01 -4.31 28.46
CA ASN A 1179 -55.85 -5.33 29.08
C ASN A 1179 -55.06 -6.28 30.00
N GLY A 1180 -53.73 -6.11 30.10
CA GLY A 1180 -52.85 -6.93 30.93
C GLY A 1180 -52.34 -8.22 30.28
N GLU A 1181 -52.49 -8.38 28.96
CA GLU A 1181 -51.94 -9.54 28.24
C GLU A 1181 -50.45 -9.36 27.99
N LEU A 1182 -49.63 -10.36 28.33
CA LEU A 1182 -48.18 -10.32 28.12
C LEU A 1182 -47.85 -10.47 26.62
N VAL A 1183 -47.19 -9.46 26.08
CA VAL A 1183 -46.79 -9.34 24.68
C VAL A 1183 -45.38 -9.88 24.46
N LYS A 1184 -44.42 -9.46 25.30
CA LYS A 1184 -43.01 -9.84 25.23
C LYS A 1184 -42.38 -9.74 26.62
N GLU A 1185 -41.44 -10.63 26.89
CA GLU A 1185 -40.50 -10.55 28.01
C GLU A 1185 -39.08 -10.44 27.44
N ILE A 1186 -38.28 -9.55 28.02
CA ILE A 1186 -36.89 -9.28 27.62
C ILE A 1186 -36.06 -9.37 28.90
N GLU A 1187 -35.11 -10.31 28.94
CA GLU A 1187 -34.08 -10.34 29.98
C GLU A 1187 -32.94 -9.43 29.53
N HIS A 1188 -32.58 -8.46 30.37
CA HIS A 1188 -31.52 -7.51 30.12
C HIS A 1188 -30.38 -7.75 31.10
N GLU A 1189 -29.19 -8.03 30.55
CA GLU A 1189 -27.92 -8.09 31.24
C GLU A 1189 -26.87 -7.50 30.32
N SER A 1190 -26.20 -6.43 30.75
CA SER A 1190 -25.33 -5.61 29.90
C SER A 1190 -24.07 -5.15 30.63
N ASN A 1191 -23.16 -4.53 29.87
CA ASN A 1191 -21.99 -3.85 30.41
C ASN A 1191 -22.39 -2.62 31.24
N LEU A 1192 -21.53 -2.21 32.16
CA LEU A 1192 -21.83 -1.10 33.09
C LEU A 1192 -22.12 0.24 32.38
N SER A 1193 -21.49 0.46 31.24
CA SER A 1193 -21.65 1.65 30.40
C SER A 1193 -22.85 1.57 29.44
N ASP A 1194 -23.59 0.46 29.40
CA ASP A 1194 -24.75 0.26 28.54
C ASP A 1194 -25.98 -0.09 29.39
N GLY A 1195 -26.91 0.86 29.52
CA GLY A 1195 -28.20 0.71 30.18
C GLY A 1195 -29.36 0.63 29.20
N ALA A 1196 -29.14 0.14 27.97
CA ALA A 1196 -30.16 0.05 26.95
C ALA A 1196 -30.58 -1.39 26.64
N ALA A 1197 -31.87 -1.59 26.36
CA ALA A 1197 -32.41 -2.84 25.84
C ALA A 1197 -33.30 -2.58 24.63
N GLU A 1198 -33.07 -3.34 23.57
CA GLU A 1198 -33.79 -3.21 22.30
C GLU A 1198 -34.97 -4.17 22.20
N TRP A 1199 -36.11 -3.67 21.71
CA TRP A 1199 -37.26 -4.47 21.32
C TRP A 1199 -37.56 -4.30 19.83
N ASN A 1200 -37.47 -5.38 19.07
CA ASN A 1200 -37.73 -5.43 17.63
C ASN A 1200 -39.22 -5.38 17.22
N LEU A 1201 -40.10 -4.97 18.13
CA LEU A 1201 -41.56 -4.97 17.99
C LEU A 1201 -42.18 -6.34 17.66
N LEU A 1202 -41.47 -7.46 17.90
CA LEU A 1202 -42.05 -8.80 17.79
C LEU A 1202 -42.59 -9.27 19.13
N THR A 1203 -43.78 -9.89 19.11
CA THR A 1203 -44.37 -10.54 20.28
C THR A 1203 -43.58 -11.82 20.63
N LYS A 1204 -43.92 -12.44 21.76
CA LYS A 1204 -43.37 -13.75 22.16
C LYS A 1204 -43.59 -14.86 21.13
N ASP A 1205 -44.60 -14.73 20.28
CA ASP A 1205 -44.95 -15.67 19.21
C ASP A 1205 -44.35 -15.25 17.85
N ASN A 1206 -43.38 -14.32 17.84
CA ASN A 1206 -42.72 -13.75 16.65
C ASN A 1206 -43.69 -13.07 15.65
N LEU A 1207 -44.82 -12.56 16.14
CA LEU A 1207 -45.74 -11.75 15.34
C LEU A 1207 -45.44 -10.26 15.52
N SER A 1208 -45.73 -9.45 14.50
CA SER A 1208 -45.62 -7.99 14.63
C SER A 1208 -46.60 -7.45 15.66
N ALA A 1209 -46.10 -6.59 16.57
CA ALA A 1209 -46.95 -5.87 17.51
C ALA A 1209 -47.93 -4.94 16.78
N SER A 1210 -49.18 -4.92 17.25
CA SER A 1210 -50.23 -4.02 16.74
C SER A 1210 -50.01 -2.57 17.17
N TYR A 1211 -50.57 -1.62 16.42
CA TYR A 1211 -50.64 -0.23 16.88
C TYR A 1211 -51.53 -0.12 18.13
N GLY A 1212 -51.14 0.72 19.09
CA GLY A 1212 -51.84 0.85 20.36
C GLY A 1212 -50.96 1.35 21.49
N VAL A 1213 -51.54 1.43 22.69
CA VAL A 1213 -50.82 1.77 23.93
C VAL A 1213 -50.41 0.48 24.63
N TYR A 1214 -49.18 0.45 25.12
CA TYR A 1214 -48.59 -0.66 25.85
C TYR A 1214 -48.11 -0.19 27.23
N ILE A 1215 -48.08 -1.11 28.18
CA ILE A 1215 -47.56 -0.91 29.53
C ILE A 1215 -46.27 -1.72 29.63
N TYR A 1216 -45.20 -1.13 30.13
CA TYR A 1216 -43.98 -1.87 30.46
C TYR A 1216 -43.80 -1.96 31.97
N HIS A 1217 -43.19 -3.04 32.43
CA HIS A 1217 -42.80 -3.27 33.81
C HIS A 1217 -41.36 -3.80 33.82
N VAL A 1218 -40.45 -3.01 34.40
CA VAL A 1218 -39.06 -3.38 34.67
C VAL A 1218 -38.95 -3.89 36.10
N ASP A 1219 -38.36 -5.06 36.28
CA ASP A 1219 -38.06 -5.68 37.56
C ASP A 1219 -36.55 -5.89 37.67
N ALA A 1220 -35.89 -5.15 38.56
CA ALA A 1220 -34.45 -5.21 38.76
C ALA A 1220 -34.15 -5.85 40.13
N PRO A 1221 -33.65 -7.10 40.16
CA PRO A 1221 -33.42 -7.83 41.41
C PRO A 1221 -32.53 -7.07 42.38
N GLY A 1222 -33.01 -6.85 43.61
CA GLY A 1222 -32.26 -6.15 44.67
C GLY A 1222 -32.26 -4.61 44.56
N ILE A 1223 -32.74 -4.03 43.46
CA ILE A 1223 -32.78 -2.58 43.22
C ILE A 1223 -34.22 -2.06 43.36
N GLY A 1224 -35.18 -2.64 42.62
CA GLY A 1224 -36.59 -2.27 42.67
C GLY A 1224 -37.33 -2.52 41.35
N THR A 1225 -38.56 -1.99 41.25
CA THR A 1225 -39.42 -2.15 40.08
C THR A 1225 -39.88 -0.79 39.53
N LYS A 1226 -40.00 -0.65 38.21
CA LYS A 1226 -40.55 0.53 37.53
C LYS A 1226 -41.62 0.10 36.53
N ALA A 1227 -42.71 0.85 36.45
CA ALA A 1227 -43.71 0.67 35.40
C ALA A 1227 -43.98 1.99 34.67
N GLY A 1228 -44.32 1.88 33.39
CA GLY A 1228 -44.66 3.03 32.55
C GLY A 1228 -45.49 2.62 31.34
N LYS A 1229 -45.71 3.58 30.43
CA LYS A 1229 -46.51 3.37 29.22
C LYS A 1229 -45.84 3.98 28.00
N PHE A 1230 -46.09 3.39 26.84
CA PHE A 1230 -45.68 3.92 25.55
C PHE A 1230 -46.71 3.60 24.48
N ALA A 1231 -46.66 4.28 23.34
CA ALA A 1231 -47.60 4.09 22.25
C ALA A 1231 -46.89 3.76 20.94
N ILE A 1232 -47.48 2.86 20.15
CA ILE A 1232 -47.11 2.54 18.78
C ILE A 1232 -48.21 3.08 17.86
N ILE A 1233 -47.84 3.99 16.97
CA ILE A 1233 -48.74 4.67 16.03
C ILE A 1233 -48.34 4.26 14.61
N LYS A 1234 -49.35 4.05 13.76
CA LYS A 1234 -49.20 3.64 12.37
C LYS A 1234 -49.36 4.81 11.42
#